data_AF-Q9KW53-F1
#
_entry.id   AF-Q9KW53-F1
#
_cell.length_a   1.000
_cell.length_b   1.000
_cell.length_c   1.000
_cell.angle_alpha   90.00
_cell.angle_beta   90.00
_cell.angle_gamma   90.00
#
_symmetry.space_group_name_H-M   'P 1'
#
loop_
_entity.id
_entity.type
_entity.pdbx_description
1 polymer ?
#
loop_
_entity_poly.entity_id
_entity_poly.type
_entity_poly.pdbx_seq_one_letter_code
_entity_poly.pdbx_strand_id
1 'polypeptide(L)'
;MANLSENPQWVDSIYQIETSDPVVGGPDGVSNRQAKELASRTRYLKKEQEKTGSDLATHAAAADPHTQYAPKANPTFTGMPKAPTPATDNNSQQVATTAFVKSVVATLINGAPAALDTLQELAKSLGNDPNFSATVLNAIADVKAEAANKLNAHNVAADPHTQYAPKASPVLTGKPTAPTAAQASNDTQVATTAFVKAAVAALVNGSPAALDTLQELANALGNDPQFSTTVLNALAGKLAKDQNGADIADKNLFVKNIGAARAFHGAINIGGDSGAWKTSDFIAWLKNQGAFNHPYWICKGSWSYANNKIITDTGVGNIQLAGSVIEVFGVESATTIRVTTPSTVSAAGAIPNANFTYINHGDNYSPGWRRDYNTRNPTAIDVGTYTKAETDTRVTAATAIANNAATSATNANTNANGRVPSGRMVNGKALSADISLAAGDVGAYTKAETDTRVASATTVANNAATAAVNANTNANGRVPSGRMVNGKALSSDIALNAGDIGALSANGTAVAATKLATPRKINGVAFDGSADIILTPANLGFGGGLIADNGYSILPGGLLIQWGTYFIETNGLQVNFPTPFPNKAFSVTMGTGEDVSGVLEGANIIPGSITKQGFKVNASAATKYSYIAIGN
;
A
#
# COMPACT_ATOMS: atom_id res chain seq x y z
N MET A 1 8.82 -134.74 189.67
CA MET A 1 8.48 -135.77 188.67
C MET A 1 9.51 -135.69 187.55
N ALA A 2 10.28 -136.75 187.31
CA ALA A 2 11.34 -136.77 186.31
C ALA A 2 10.73 -137.08 184.94
N ASN A 3 10.92 -136.20 183.97
CA ASN A 3 10.43 -136.35 182.60
C ASN A 3 11.59 -136.73 181.67
N LEU A 4 11.29 -137.42 180.57
CA LEU A 4 12.26 -137.65 179.50
C LEU A 4 12.40 -136.38 178.66
N SER A 5 13.63 -136.01 178.32
CA SER A 5 13.90 -134.89 177.42
C SER A 5 13.61 -135.29 175.97
N GLU A 6 12.71 -134.59 175.30
CA GLU A 6 12.34 -134.81 173.90
C GLU A 6 13.23 -133.97 172.98
N ASN A 7 14.02 -134.61 172.12
CA ASN A 7 14.86 -133.93 171.13
C ASN A 7 14.24 -134.11 169.73
N PRO A 8 14.02 -133.06 168.93
CA PRO A 8 13.46 -133.20 167.57
C PRO A 8 14.47 -133.83 166.60
N GLN A 9 14.69 -135.13 166.75
CA GLN A 9 15.51 -135.94 165.86
C GLN A 9 14.73 -137.17 165.41
N TRP A 10 14.83 -137.48 164.12
CA TRP A 10 14.26 -138.69 163.56
C TRP A 10 15.20 -139.87 163.85
N VAL A 11 14.68 -140.87 164.56
CA VAL A 11 15.37 -142.15 164.79
C VAL A 11 14.76 -143.16 163.81
N ASP A 12 15.51 -144.07 163.20
CA ASP A 12 14.95 -144.93 162.12
C ASP A 12 14.21 -146.17 162.64
N SER A 13 14.56 -146.69 163.82
CA SER A 13 13.95 -147.87 164.42
C SER A 13 13.77 -147.68 165.93
N ILE A 14 12.81 -148.39 166.52
CA ILE A 14 12.58 -148.41 167.97
C ILE A 14 13.25 -149.67 168.54
N TYR A 15 14.06 -149.51 169.57
CA TYR A 15 14.75 -150.64 170.20
C TYR A 15 13.76 -151.61 170.87
N GLN A 16 13.82 -152.90 170.60
CA GLN A 16 13.04 -153.91 171.32
C GLN A 16 13.79 -154.31 172.60
N ILE A 17 13.11 -154.27 173.75
CA ILE A 17 13.70 -154.75 175.01
C ILE A 17 13.82 -156.26 174.94
N GLU A 18 15.03 -156.78 175.15
CA GLU A 18 15.31 -158.22 175.12
C GLU A 18 15.18 -158.84 176.51
N THR A 19 14.98 -160.15 176.59
CA THR A 19 14.80 -160.86 177.88
C THR A 19 16.06 -160.84 178.77
N SER A 20 17.24 -160.61 178.19
CA SER A 20 18.51 -160.45 178.91
C SER A 20 18.75 -159.03 179.42
N ASP A 21 17.92 -158.05 179.02
CA ASP A 21 18.13 -156.66 179.40
C ASP A 21 17.68 -156.40 180.84
N PRO A 22 18.51 -155.73 181.65
CA PRO A 22 18.17 -155.43 183.03
C PRO A 22 17.05 -154.38 183.11
N VAL A 23 16.15 -154.52 184.08
CA VAL A 23 15.07 -153.54 184.34
C VAL A 23 15.66 -152.29 185.02
N VAL A 24 16.18 -151.37 184.21
CA VAL A 24 16.85 -150.15 184.65
C VAL A 24 16.06 -148.93 184.20
N GLY A 25 15.53 -148.18 185.16
CA GLY A 25 14.89 -146.89 184.95
C GLY A 25 15.89 -145.73 184.83
N GLY A 26 15.38 -144.50 184.69
CA GLY A 26 16.18 -143.28 184.51
C GLY A 26 16.24 -142.79 183.04
N PRO A 27 16.86 -141.62 182.78
CA PRO A 27 16.85 -140.98 181.46
C PRO A 27 17.52 -141.77 180.32
N ASP A 28 18.49 -142.61 180.67
CA ASP A 28 19.24 -143.49 179.76
C ASP A 28 19.09 -144.97 180.14
N GLY A 29 18.15 -145.26 181.04
CA GLY A 29 17.79 -146.63 181.40
C GLY A 29 17.10 -147.32 180.22
N VAL A 30 17.43 -148.59 180.00
CA VAL A 30 16.98 -149.35 178.82
C VAL A 30 15.46 -149.47 178.76
N SER A 31 14.78 -149.48 179.92
CA SER A 31 13.32 -149.55 180.02
C SER A 31 12.59 -148.30 179.47
N ASN A 32 13.26 -147.15 179.43
CA ASN A 32 12.69 -145.89 178.94
C ASN A 32 13.10 -145.56 177.49
N ARG A 33 13.94 -146.39 176.88
CA ARG A 33 14.52 -146.14 175.56
C ARG A 33 13.45 -146.04 174.47
N GLN A 34 12.51 -146.99 174.45
CA GLN A 34 11.40 -146.99 173.48
C GLN A 34 10.56 -145.71 173.55
N ALA A 35 10.21 -145.27 174.77
CA ALA A 35 9.42 -144.06 174.98
C ALA A 35 10.17 -142.78 174.55
N LYS A 36 11.47 -142.70 174.84
CA LYS A 36 12.34 -141.57 174.45
C LYS A 36 12.51 -141.47 172.93
N GLU A 37 12.69 -142.61 172.26
CA GLU A 37 12.83 -142.69 170.79
C GLU A 37 11.52 -142.29 170.10
N LEU A 38 10.36 -142.73 170.60
CA LEU A 38 9.05 -142.37 170.04
C LEU A 38 8.71 -140.88 170.25
N ALA A 39 8.92 -140.34 171.45
CA ALA A 39 8.61 -138.94 171.76
C ALA A 39 9.49 -137.96 170.95
N SER A 40 10.75 -138.31 170.69
CA SER A 40 11.66 -137.53 169.84
C SER A 40 11.18 -137.44 168.38
N ARG A 41 10.67 -138.55 167.81
CA ARG A 41 10.02 -138.57 166.48
C ARG A 41 8.80 -137.65 166.41
N THR A 42 7.92 -137.71 167.42
CA THR A 42 6.71 -136.87 167.47
C THR A 42 7.07 -135.38 167.47
N ARG A 43 8.10 -134.98 168.24
CA ARG A 43 8.56 -133.59 168.29
C ARG A 43 9.20 -133.13 166.97
N TYR A 44 9.93 -134.00 166.27
CA TYR A 44 10.46 -133.70 164.92
C TYR A 44 9.32 -133.40 163.92
N LEU A 45 8.30 -134.26 163.87
CA LEU A 45 7.17 -134.08 162.95
C LEU A 45 6.38 -132.80 163.22
N LYS A 46 6.19 -132.43 164.49
CA LYS A 46 5.55 -131.15 164.87
C LYS A 46 6.34 -129.95 164.35
N LYS A 47 7.67 -129.97 164.47
CA LYS A 47 8.55 -128.89 163.99
C LYS A 47 8.46 -128.71 162.47
N GLU A 48 8.40 -129.80 161.71
CA GLU A 48 8.24 -129.74 160.24
C GLU A 48 6.85 -129.21 159.83
N GLN A 49 5.80 -129.52 160.59
CA GLN A 49 4.45 -128.98 160.38
C GLN A 49 4.37 -127.47 160.69
N GLU A 50 5.06 -126.99 161.73
CA GLU A 50 5.12 -125.55 162.04
C GLU A 50 5.94 -124.77 161.00
N LYS A 51 7.01 -125.36 160.46
CA LYS A 51 7.83 -124.78 159.39
C LYS A 51 7.02 -124.57 158.10
N THR A 52 6.21 -125.56 157.70
CA THR A 52 5.34 -125.43 156.52
C THR A 52 4.30 -124.31 156.64
N GLY A 53 3.81 -124.01 157.85
CA GLY A 53 2.93 -122.85 158.08
C GLY A 53 3.64 -121.50 157.89
N SER A 54 4.89 -121.38 158.35
CA SER A 54 5.72 -120.18 158.17
C SER A 54 6.12 -119.93 156.72
N ASP A 55 6.44 -121.00 155.98
CA ASP A 55 6.81 -120.91 154.57
C ASP A 55 5.60 -120.48 153.71
N LEU A 56 4.38 -120.91 154.05
CA LEU A 56 3.16 -120.46 153.39
C LEU A 56 2.81 -118.99 153.67
N ALA A 57 3.04 -118.52 154.89
CA ALA A 57 2.85 -117.10 155.23
C ALA A 57 3.85 -116.19 154.48
N THR A 58 5.09 -116.66 154.31
CA THR A 58 6.12 -115.96 153.54
C THR A 58 5.78 -115.95 152.04
N HIS A 59 5.23 -117.05 151.52
CA HIS A 59 4.72 -117.13 150.15
C HIS A 59 3.53 -116.18 149.91
N ALA A 60 2.56 -116.09 150.83
CA ALA A 60 1.39 -115.24 150.68
C ALA A 60 1.69 -113.73 150.77
N ALA A 61 2.74 -113.34 151.48
CA ALA A 61 3.16 -111.94 151.63
C ALA A 61 4.12 -111.46 150.52
N ALA A 62 4.67 -112.37 149.72
CA ALA A 62 5.55 -112.00 148.60
C ALA A 62 4.75 -111.26 147.51
N ALA A 63 5.30 -110.15 147.00
CA ALA A 63 4.60 -109.32 146.01
C ALA A 63 4.39 -110.03 144.66
N ASP A 64 5.26 -110.99 144.33
CA ASP A 64 5.08 -111.90 143.19
C ASP A 64 5.64 -113.29 143.52
N PRO A 65 4.85 -114.15 144.19
CA PRO A 65 5.30 -115.46 144.66
C PRO A 65 5.49 -116.48 143.54
N HIS A 66 5.04 -116.17 142.32
CA HIS A 66 5.04 -117.04 141.16
C HIS A 66 5.38 -116.27 139.88
N THR A 67 6.68 -116.10 139.63
CA THR A 67 7.27 -115.31 138.52
C THR A 67 6.92 -115.79 137.10
N GLN A 68 6.06 -116.79 136.96
CA GLN A 68 5.53 -117.30 135.69
C GLN A 68 4.23 -116.61 135.25
N TYR A 69 3.64 -115.76 136.10
CA TYR A 69 2.45 -114.97 135.79
C TYR A 69 2.80 -113.48 135.75
N ALA A 70 2.03 -112.68 135.00
CA ALA A 70 2.27 -111.25 134.91
C ALA A 70 1.78 -110.52 136.20
N PRO A 71 2.50 -109.49 136.68
CA PRO A 71 2.12 -108.73 137.88
C PRO A 71 0.72 -108.11 137.79
N LYS A 72 -0.06 -108.17 138.89
CA LYS A 72 -1.47 -107.74 138.90
C LYS A 72 -1.68 -106.23 138.70
N ALA A 73 -0.70 -105.42 139.07
CA ALA A 73 -0.68 -103.98 138.84
C ALA A 73 0.43 -103.64 137.83
N ASN A 74 0.06 -102.97 136.74
CA ASN A 74 0.96 -102.56 135.64
C ASN A 74 1.79 -103.72 135.05
N PRO A 75 1.17 -104.82 134.58
CA PRO A 75 1.90 -105.90 133.94
C PRO A 75 2.64 -105.39 132.69
N THR A 76 3.93 -105.68 132.61
CA THR A 76 4.70 -105.50 131.37
C THR A 76 4.60 -106.80 130.56
N PHE A 77 3.83 -106.80 129.48
CA PHE A 77 3.67 -107.99 128.64
C PHE A 77 4.90 -108.19 127.74
N THR A 78 5.69 -109.23 127.98
CA THR A 78 6.82 -109.64 127.12
C THR A 78 6.45 -110.88 126.30
N GLY A 79 6.87 -110.97 125.03
CA GLY A 79 6.49 -112.06 124.09
C GLY A 79 5.39 -111.64 123.10
N MET A 80 4.58 -112.59 122.60
CA MET A 80 3.40 -112.32 121.74
C MET A 80 2.08 -112.70 122.46
N PRO A 81 1.51 -111.80 123.28
CA PRO A 81 0.27 -112.07 124.02
C PRO A 81 -0.92 -112.18 123.06
N LYS A 82 -1.78 -113.19 123.26
CA LYS A 82 -2.98 -113.43 122.43
C LYS A 82 -4.23 -113.00 123.20
N ALA A 83 -4.84 -111.89 122.80
CA ALA A 83 -6.12 -111.40 123.36
C ALA A 83 -7.27 -111.60 122.35
N PRO A 84 -8.54 -111.68 122.80
CA PRO A 84 -9.70 -111.71 121.90
C PRO A 84 -9.84 -110.40 121.13
N THR A 85 -10.13 -110.47 119.83
CA THR A 85 -10.29 -109.28 118.96
C THR A 85 -11.61 -108.57 119.25
N PRO A 86 -11.61 -107.32 119.75
CA PRO A 86 -12.84 -106.56 119.97
C PRO A 86 -13.51 -106.17 118.64
N ALA A 87 -14.80 -105.77 118.67
CA ALA A 87 -15.47 -105.17 117.52
C ALA A 87 -14.90 -103.77 117.21
N THR A 88 -14.83 -103.37 115.94
CA THR A 88 -14.10 -102.17 115.45
C THR A 88 -14.61 -100.82 115.95
N ASP A 89 -15.81 -100.77 116.55
CA ASP A 89 -16.45 -99.61 117.16
C ASP A 89 -16.29 -99.55 118.69
N ASN A 90 -15.60 -100.52 119.29
CA ASN A 90 -15.40 -100.61 120.74
C ASN A 90 -14.40 -99.55 121.24
N ASN A 91 -14.82 -98.75 122.24
CA ASN A 91 -14.03 -97.66 122.84
C ASN A 91 -13.72 -97.88 124.34
N SER A 92 -13.84 -99.11 124.84
CA SER A 92 -13.52 -99.46 126.23
C SER A 92 -12.00 -99.57 126.47
N GLN A 93 -11.58 -99.79 127.71
CA GLN A 93 -10.17 -99.96 128.10
C GLN A 93 -9.59 -101.36 127.80
N GLN A 94 -10.19 -102.13 126.88
CA GLN A 94 -9.69 -103.44 126.48
C GLN A 94 -8.41 -103.35 125.63
N VAL A 95 -7.54 -104.36 125.69
CA VAL A 95 -6.29 -104.40 124.91
C VAL A 95 -6.60 -104.61 123.43
N ALA A 96 -6.16 -103.69 122.57
CA ALA A 96 -6.29 -103.82 121.12
C ALA A 96 -5.40 -104.96 120.59
N THR A 97 -5.99 -105.93 119.89
CA THR A 97 -5.22 -107.02 119.27
C THR A 97 -4.60 -106.56 117.95
N THR A 98 -3.54 -107.24 117.49
CA THR A 98 -2.97 -106.98 116.15
C THR A 98 -3.98 -107.18 115.03
N ALA A 99 -4.99 -108.02 115.20
CA ALA A 99 -6.10 -108.19 114.25
C ALA A 99 -7.08 -107.00 114.27
N PHE A 100 -7.42 -106.47 115.45
CA PHE A 100 -8.24 -105.25 115.60
C PHE A 100 -7.50 -104.02 115.03
N VAL A 101 -6.22 -103.87 115.37
CA VAL A 101 -5.39 -102.79 114.80
C VAL A 101 -5.26 -102.96 113.28
N LYS A 102 -5.05 -104.18 112.77
CA LYS A 102 -5.03 -104.43 111.32
C LYS A 102 -6.37 -104.12 110.65
N SER A 103 -7.52 -104.41 111.26
CA SER A 103 -8.83 -104.11 110.66
C SER A 103 -9.10 -102.60 110.66
N VAL A 104 -8.87 -101.90 111.77
CA VAL A 104 -9.03 -100.43 111.85
C VAL A 104 -8.05 -99.71 110.93
N VAL A 105 -6.78 -100.16 110.86
CA VAL A 105 -5.76 -99.60 109.94
C VAL A 105 -6.08 -99.92 108.49
N ALA A 106 -6.62 -101.10 108.15
CA ALA A 106 -7.05 -101.40 106.78
C ALA A 106 -8.24 -100.53 106.36
N THR A 107 -9.19 -100.25 107.26
CA THR A 107 -10.29 -99.30 106.99
C THR A 107 -9.78 -97.87 106.83
N LEU A 108 -8.78 -97.45 107.61
CA LEU A 108 -8.12 -96.14 107.48
C LEU A 108 -7.31 -96.01 106.18
N ILE A 109 -6.57 -97.06 105.77
CA ILE A 109 -5.79 -97.09 104.53
C ILE A 109 -6.70 -97.11 103.30
N ASN A 110 -7.78 -97.91 103.31
CA ASN A 110 -8.73 -97.98 102.19
C ASN A 110 -9.65 -96.75 102.10
N GLY A 111 -9.75 -95.96 103.17
CA GLY A 111 -10.46 -94.69 103.21
C GLY A 111 -9.58 -93.45 102.96
N ALA A 112 -8.26 -93.62 102.83
CA ALA A 112 -7.32 -92.52 102.66
C ALA A 112 -7.10 -92.18 101.16
N PRO A 113 -7.29 -90.91 100.74
CA PRO A 113 -7.09 -90.49 99.36
C PRO A 113 -5.59 -90.41 98.98
N ALA A 114 -5.25 -91.05 97.86
CA ALA A 114 -4.13 -90.89 96.88
C ALA A 114 -2.70 -90.47 97.30
N ALA A 115 -2.41 -90.08 98.54
CA ALA A 115 -1.12 -89.52 98.95
C ALA A 115 -0.23 -90.50 99.75
N LEU A 116 -0.60 -91.78 99.82
CA LEU A 116 0.21 -92.85 100.45
C LEU A 116 0.52 -94.01 99.46
N ASP A 117 0.58 -93.69 98.15
CA ASP A 117 0.94 -94.58 97.03
C ASP A 117 2.47 -94.75 96.87
N THR A 118 3.26 -93.88 97.48
CA THR A 118 4.66 -93.63 97.08
C THR A 118 5.67 -94.71 97.46
N LEU A 119 5.47 -95.52 98.49
CA LEU A 119 6.40 -96.63 98.82
C LEU A 119 6.13 -97.90 98.01
N GLN A 120 4.91 -98.10 97.53
CA GLN A 120 4.56 -99.21 96.64
C GLN A 120 4.78 -98.85 95.17
N GLU A 121 4.63 -97.57 94.82
CA GLU A 121 5.15 -97.00 93.59
C GLU A 121 6.68 -97.09 93.55
N LEU A 122 7.43 -96.70 94.59
CA LEU A 122 8.91 -96.77 94.54
C LEU A 122 9.43 -98.19 94.27
N ALA A 123 8.80 -99.23 94.85
CA ALA A 123 9.17 -100.63 94.59
C ALA A 123 8.81 -101.07 93.15
N LYS A 124 7.67 -100.64 92.60
CA LYS A 124 7.26 -100.92 91.21
C LYS A 124 8.00 -100.07 90.17
N SER A 125 8.35 -98.82 90.47
CA SER A 125 9.07 -97.89 89.59
C SER A 125 10.55 -98.26 89.45
N LEU A 126 11.13 -98.93 90.44
CA LEU A 126 12.45 -99.58 90.38
C LEU A 126 12.36 -101.02 89.82
N GLY A 127 11.20 -101.42 89.31
CA GLY A 127 10.96 -102.69 88.61
C GLY A 127 10.98 -103.94 89.49
N ASN A 128 11.00 -103.80 90.83
CA ASN A 128 11.32 -104.90 91.75
C ASN A 128 12.61 -105.65 91.37
N ASP A 129 13.60 -104.95 90.80
CA ASP A 129 14.83 -105.58 90.29
C ASP A 129 15.81 -105.91 91.45
N PRO A 130 16.14 -107.20 91.68
CA PRO A 130 17.10 -107.60 92.71
C PRO A 130 18.53 -107.07 92.44
N ASN A 131 18.84 -106.71 91.19
CA ASN A 131 20.16 -106.26 90.73
C ASN A 131 20.17 -104.80 90.24
N PHE A 132 19.28 -103.97 90.77
CA PHE A 132 19.04 -102.58 90.34
C PHE A 132 20.31 -101.76 90.01
N SER A 133 21.40 -101.95 90.76
CA SER A 133 22.69 -101.30 90.49
C SER A 133 23.28 -101.62 89.09
N ALA A 134 23.18 -102.87 88.62
CA ALA A 134 23.67 -103.28 87.30
C ALA A 134 22.78 -102.74 86.18
N THR A 135 21.47 -102.70 86.40
CA THR A 135 20.49 -102.16 85.46
C THR A 135 20.67 -100.65 85.25
N VAL A 136 20.94 -99.90 86.33
CA VAL A 136 21.27 -98.48 86.25
C VAL A 136 22.63 -98.25 85.55
N LEU A 137 23.64 -99.09 85.80
CA LEU A 137 24.94 -99.00 85.10
C LEU A 137 24.82 -99.24 83.59
N ASN A 138 24.01 -100.20 83.17
CA ASN A 138 23.76 -100.46 81.74
C ASN A 138 22.95 -99.33 81.08
N ALA A 139 21.92 -98.81 81.75
CA ALA A 139 21.16 -97.66 81.24
C ALA A 139 22.05 -96.40 81.09
N ILE A 140 22.98 -96.17 82.02
CA ILE A 140 23.97 -95.07 81.90
C ILE A 140 24.94 -95.33 80.74
N ALA A 141 25.37 -96.58 80.51
CA ALA A 141 26.21 -96.94 79.37
C ALA A 141 25.50 -96.73 78.03
N ASP A 142 24.22 -97.09 77.93
CA ASP A 142 23.40 -96.91 76.73
C ASP A 142 23.13 -95.43 76.43
N VAL A 143 22.83 -94.62 77.47
CA VAL A 143 22.67 -93.16 77.32
C VAL A 143 23.99 -92.50 76.91
N LYS A 144 25.13 -93.00 77.43
CA LYS A 144 26.46 -92.49 77.05
C LYS A 144 26.81 -92.87 75.60
N ALA A 145 26.45 -94.08 75.16
CA ALA A 145 26.61 -94.51 73.77
C ALA A 145 25.71 -93.71 72.82
N GLU A 146 24.45 -93.46 73.19
CA GLU A 146 23.50 -92.67 72.40
C GLU A 146 23.91 -91.18 72.32
N ALA A 147 24.40 -90.60 73.42
CA ALA A 147 24.94 -89.25 73.42
C ALA A 147 26.21 -89.14 72.55
N ALA A 148 27.10 -90.14 72.61
CA ALA A 148 28.30 -90.20 71.75
C ALA A 148 27.92 -90.36 70.27
N ASN A 149 26.89 -91.15 69.95
CA ASN A 149 26.40 -91.32 68.59
C ASN A 149 25.77 -90.04 68.04
N LYS A 150 24.96 -89.33 68.83
CA LYS A 150 24.37 -88.04 68.44
C LYS A 150 25.43 -86.94 68.26
N LEU A 151 26.45 -86.90 69.12
CA LEU A 151 27.55 -85.96 68.98
C LEU A 151 28.44 -86.28 67.77
N ASN A 152 28.71 -87.56 67.52
CA ASN A 152 29.42 -87.96 66.30
C ASN A 152 28.60 -87.64 65.05
N ALA A 153 27.28 -87.88 65.05
CA ALA A 153 26.39 -87.52 63.95
C ALA A 153 26.35 -86.00 63.69
N HIS A 154 26.39 -85.18 64.74
CA HIS A 154 26.53 -83.72 64.63
C HIS A 154 27.89 -83.31 64.04
N ASN A 155 28.98 -83.95 64.47
CA ASN A 155 30.35 -83.66 64.00
C ASN A 155 30.63 -84.13 62.56
N VAL A 156 29.97 -85.20 62.07
CA VAL A 156 30.12 -85.66 60.69
C VAL A 156 29.10 -85.04 59.73
N ALA A 157 28.08 -84.34 60.23
CA ALA A 157 27.15 -83.60 59.38
C ALA A 157 27.90 -82.45 58.70
N ALA A 158 27.80 -82.36 57.37
CA ALA A 158 28.44 -81.29 56.60
C ALA A 158 27.88 -79.89 56.92
N ASP A 159 26.63 -79.83 57.38
CA ASP A 159 25.98 -78.60 57.86
C ASP A 159 25.02 -78.92 59.02
N PRO A 160 25.52 -79.02 60.26
CA PRO A 160 24.69 -79.32 61.43
C PRO A 160 23.82 -78.13 61.87
N HIS A 161 23.92 -76.98 61.19
CA HIS A 161 23.21 -75.74 61.52
C HIS A 161 22.65 -75.07 60.25
N THR A 162 21.64 -75.70 59.66
CA THR A 162 20.98 -75.33 58.40
C THR A 162 20.31 -73.95 58.37
N GLN A 163 20.28 -73.24 59.50
CA GLN A 163 19.82 -71.85 59.61
C GLN A 163 20.84 -70.82 59.11
N TYR A 164 22.07 -71.22 58.82
CA TYR A 164 23.11 -70.36 58.27
C TYR A 164 23.38 -70.70 56.80
N ALA A 165 23.71 -69.68 56.00
CA ALA A 165 24.16 -69.94 54.64
C ALA A 165 25.55 -70.62 54.66
N PRO A 166 25.81 -71.60 53.79
CA PRO A 166 27.12 -72.25 53.70
C PRO A 166 28.26 -71.24 53.49
N LYS A 167 29.37 -71.40 54.22
CA LYS A 167 30.54 -70.50 54.11
C LYS A 167 31.16 -70.50 52.71
N ALA A 168 31.10 -71.63 52.01
CA ALA A 168 31.56 -71.76 50.64
C ALA A 168 30.33 -71.81 49.72
N SER A 169 30.31 -70.93 48.71
CA SER A 169 29.26 -70.88 47.67
C SER A 169 27.83 -70.87 48.23
N PRO A 170 27.45 -69.88 49.06
CA PRO A 170 26.09 -69.80 49.57
C PRO A 170 25.09 -69.62 48.42
N VAL A 171 24.02 -70.43 48.42
CA VAL A 171 22.85 -70.16 47.59
C VAL A 171 22.07 -69.03 48.25
N LEU A 172 22.12 -67.83 47.68
CA LEU A 172 21.36 -66.68 48.20
C LEU A 172 19.88 -66.80 47.79
N THR A 173 19.00 -67.15 48.73
CA THR A 173 17.55 -67.18 48.53
C THR A 173 16.87 -65.95 49.14
N GLY A 174 15.65 -65.61 48.70
CA GLY A 174 14.93 -64.41 49.15
C GLY A 174 15.40 -63.10 48.48
N LYS A 175 15.40 -61.98 49.22
CA LYS A 175 15.84 -60.64 48.76
C LYS A 175 17.08 -60.17 49.55
N PRO A 176 18.26 -60.77 49.31
CA PRO A 176 19.51 -60.35 49.96
C PRO A 176 19.81 -58.89 49.64
N THR A 177 20.25 -58.13 50.65
CA THR A 177 20.72 -56.74 50.46
C THR A 177 22.24 -56.74 50.48
N ALA A 178 22.85 -55.99 49.56
CA ALA A 178 24.28 -55.77 49.49
C ALA A 178 24.53 -54.26 49.30
N PRO A 179 25.67 -53.71 49.78
CA PRO A 179 26.05 -52.32 49.51
C PRO A 179 26.18 -52.06 48.00
N THR A 180 25.74 -50.89 47.54
CA THR A 180 25.95 -50.48 46.14
C THR A 180 27.39 -50.04 45.94
N ALA A 181 28.16 -50.81 45.16
CA ALA A 181 29.52 -50.48 44.78
C ALA A 181 29.61 -49.18 43.98
N ALA A 182 30.81 -48.57 43.93
CA ALA A 182 31.07 -47.40 43.09
C ALA A 182 31.13 -47.82 41.60
N GLN A 183 30.68 -46.96 40.68
CA GLN A 183 30.57 -47.25 39.23
C GLN A 183 31.88 -47.74 38.57
N ALA A 184 33.05 -47.44 39.14
CA ALA A 184 34.36 -47.85 38.64
C ALA A 184 34.88 -49.17 39.23
N SER A 185 34.13 -49.81 40.14
CA SER A 185 34.52 -51.08 40.76
C SER A 185 34.62 -52.20 39.72
N ASN A 186 35.74 -52.93 39.72
CA ASN A 186 36.06 -54.03 38.79
C ASN A 186 36.53 -55.31 39.49
N ASP A 187 36.16 -55.48 40.76
CA ASP A 187 36.48 -56.66 41.56
C ASP A 187 35.30 -57.66 41.59
N THR A 188 35.40 -58.70 42.41
CA THR A 188 34.42 -59.79 42.47
C THR A 188 33.22 -59.49 43.39
N GLN A 189 32.94 -58.23 43.72
CA GLN A 189 31.79 -57.84 44.54
C GLN A 189 30.46 -58.10 43.81
N VAL A 190 29.39 -58.36 44.58
CA VAL A 190 28.04 -58.60 44.02
C VAL A 190 27.46 -57.29 43.47
N ALA A 191 27.11 -57.27 42.18
CA ALA A 191 26.46 -56.12 41.57
C ALA A 191 25.00 -55.98 42.06
N THR A 192 24.71 -54.89 42.78
CA THR A 192 23.33 -54.59 43.22
C THR A 192 22.46 -54.10 42.05
N THR A 193 21.14 -54.22 42.18
CA THR A 193 20.20 -53.68 41.16
C THR A 193 20.33 -52.17 40.97
N ALA A 194 20.72 -51.43 42.01
CA ALA A 194 21.01 -49.99 41.91
C ALA A 194 22.27 -49.71 41.07
N PHE A 195 23.33 -50.50 41.26
CA PHE A 195 24.56 -50.42 40.44
C PHE A 195 24.24 -50.70 38.96
N VAL A 196 23.53 -51.79 38.67
CA VAL A 196 23.17 -52.15 37.28
C VAL A 196 22.27 -51.10 36.64
N LYS A 197 21.27 -50.56 37.36
CA LYS A 197 20.44 -49.46 36.84
C LYS A 197 21.27 -48.22 36.53
N ALA A 198 22.22 -47.86 37.39
CA ALA A 198 23.09 -46.71 37.18
C ALA A 198 24.07 -46.92 36.00
N ALA A 199 24.60 -48.13 35.83
CA ALA A 199 25.47 -48.48 34.71
C ALA A 199 24.70 -48.51 33.37
N VAL A 200 23.48 -49.05 33.34
CA VAL A 200 22.61 -49.04 32.15
C VAL A 200 22.21 -47.61 31.78
N ALA A 201 21.86 -46.77 32.77
CA ALA A 201 21.57 -45.36 32.53
C ALA A 201 22.79 -44.61 31.97
N ALA A 202 24.00 -44.89 32.48
CA ALA A 202 25.24 -44.32 31.95
C ALA A 202 25.54 -44.80 30.52
N LEU A 203 25.25 -46.06 30.19
CA LEU A 203 25.38 -46.60 28.83
C LEU A 203 24.38 -45.97 27.85
N VAL A 204 23.13 -45.74 28.29
CA VAL A 204 22.10 -45.04 27.50
C VAL A 204 22.51 -43.57 27.27
N ASN A 205 23.03 -42.89 28.29
CA ASN A 205 23.49 -41.50 28.19
C ASN A 205 24.84 -41.34 27.47
N GLY A 206 25.65 -42.39 27.41
CA GLY A 206 26.92 -42.44 26.68
C GLY A 206 26.79 -42.98 25.26
N SER A 207 25.58 -43.34 24.81
CA SER A 207 25.36 -43.84 23.46
C SER A 207 25.56 -42.70 22.44
N PRO A 208 26.36 -42.91 21.37
CA PRO A 208 26.61 -41.89 20.34
C PRO A 208 25.32 -41.43 19.64
N ALA A 209 25.40 -40.32 18.90
CA ALA A 209 24.34 -39.58 18.19
C ALA A 209 23.30 -40.40 17.37
N ALA A 210 23.45 -41.71 17.24
CA ALA A 210 22.43 -42.60 16.66
C ALA A 210 21.16 -42.72 17.52
N LEU A 211 21.20 -42.58 18.86
CA LEU A 211 19.97 -42.52 19.67
C LEU A 211 19.35 -41.11 19.77
N ASP A 212 20.14 -40.07 19.51
CA ASP A 212 19.66 -38.69 19.33
C ASP A 212 18.69 -38.62 18.14
N THR A 213 19.03 -39.31 17.04
CA THR A 213 18.15 -39.35 15.86
C THR A 213 16.74 -39.86 16.12
N LEU A 214 16.51 -40.81 17.05
CA LEU A 214 15.15 -41.29 17.33
C LEU A 214 14.33 -40.25 18.10
N GLN A 215 14.97 -39.49 19.01
CA GLN A 215 14.32 -38.39 19.72
C GLN A 215 14.13 -37.16 18.80
N GLU A 216 15.08 -36.88 17.91
CA GLU A 216 14.98 -35.88 16.86
C GLU A 216 13.90 -36.25 15.83
N LEU A 217 13.81 -37.51 15.42
CA LEU A 217 12.74 -38.04 14.56
C LEU A 217 11.40 -37.93 15.27
N ALA A 218 11.29 -38.34 16.53
CA ALA A 218 10.06 -38.21 17.31
C ALA A 218 9.63 -36.73 17.42
N ASN A 219 10.56 -35.81 17.70
CA ASN A 219 10.27 -34.38 17.76
C ASN A 219 9.94 -33.78 16.38
N ALA A 220 10.63 -34.19 15.32
CA ALA A 220 10.37 -33.75 13.95
C ALA A 220 9.01 -34.23 13.43
N LEU A 221 8.55 -35.39 13.91
CA LEU A 221 7.21 -35.93 13.66
C LEU A 221 6.17 -35.43 14.69
N GLY A 222 6.52 -34.45 15.54
CA GLY A 222 5.62 -33.81 16.50
C GLY A 222 5.19 -34.68 17.68
N ASN A 223 5.92 -35.76 17.97
CA ASN A 223 5.55 -36.80 18.93
C ASN A 223 4.15 -37.38 18.66
N ASP A 224 3.71 -37.41 17.39
CA ASP A 224 2.38 -37.88 17.00
C ASP A 224 2.30 -39.43 17.05
N PRO A 225 1.57 -40.02 18.02
CA PRO A 225 1.43 -41.48 18.13
C PRO A 225 0.67 -42.10 16.94
N GLN A 226 -0.07 -41.26 16.20
CA GLN A 226 -0.89 -41.62 15.06
C GLN A 226 -0.30 -41.05 13.76
N PHE A 227 1.02 -40.74 13.70
CA PHE A 227 1.66 -40.09 12.55
C PHE A 227 1.26 -40.69 11.20
N SER A 228 1.20 -42.03 11.10
CA SER A 228 0.70 -42.75 9.92
C SER A 228 -0.73 -42.33 9.54
N THR A 229 -1.65 -42.31 10.49
CA THR A 229 -3.04 -41.86 10.28
C THR A 229 -3.11 -40.38 9.94
N THR A 230 -2.33 -39.53 10.61
CA THR A 230 -2.28 -38.10 10.34
C THR A 230 -1.82 -37.81 8.92
N VAL A 231 -0.73 -38.44 8.47
CA VAL A 231 -0.22 -38.32 7.11
C VAL A 231 -1.21 -38.88 6.09
N LEU A 232 -1.82 -40.04 6.35
CA LEU A 232 -2.83 -40.62 5.47
C LEU A 232 -4.05 -39.71 5.33
N ASN A 233 -4.54 -39.10 6.41
CA ASN A 233 -5.65 -38.15 6.36
C ASN A 233 -5.28 -36.87 5.60
N ALA A 234 -4.07 -36.34 5.81
CA ALA A 234 -3.58 -35.18 5.08
C ALA A 234 -3.43 -35.46 3.58
N LEU A 235 -3.02 -36.68 3.22
CA LEU A 235 -2.87 -37.13 1.84
C LEU A 235 -4.24 -37.42 1.18
N ALA A 236 -5.18 -38.01 1.92
CA ALA A 236 -6.55 -38.24 1.47
C ALA A 236 -7.32 -36.93 1.17
N GLY A 237 -6.91 -35.81 1.76
CA GLY A 237 -7.43 -34.49 1.44
C GLY A 237 -6.84 -33.85 0.18
N LYS A 238 -5.84 -34.46 -0.46
CA LYS A 238 -5.25 -33.94 -1.71
C LYS A 238 -6.01 -34.47 -2.92
N LEU A 239 -6.09 -33.66 -3.98
CA LEU A 239 -6.64 -34.10 -5.26
C LEU A 239 -5.69 -35.09 -5.95
N ALA A 240 -6.23 -36.22 -6.38
CA ALA A 240 -5.54 -37.26 -7.10
C ALA A 240 -5.36 -36.87 -8.58
N LYS A 241 -4.10 -36.74 -9.02
CA LYS A 241 -3.75 -36.26 -10.37
C LYS A 241 -4.32 -37.17 -11.47
N ASP A 242 -4.30 -38.47 -11.26
CA ASP A 242 -4.82 -39.49 -12.18
C ASP A 242 -6.36 -39.48 -12.26
N GLN A 243 -7.05 -38.96 -11.25
CA GLN A 243 -8.50 -38.81 -11.25
C GLN A 243 -8.99 -37.56 -11.99
N ASN A 244 -8.11 -36.63 -12.37
CA ASN A 244 -8.45 -35.41 -13.12
C ASN A 244 -9.68 -34.66 -12.55
N GLY A 245 -9.80 -34.57 -11.22
CA GLY A 245 -10.89 -33.87 -10.53
C GLY A 245 -12.17 -34.69 -10.31
N ALA A 246 -12.17 -36.00 -10.58
CA ALA A 246 -13.31 -36.86 -10.26
C ALA A 246 -13.60 -36.93 -8.75
N ASP A 247 -12.55 -36.83 -7.92
CA ASP A 247 -12.51 -36.81 -6.46
C ASP A 247 -12.94 -35.47 -5.83
N ILE A 248 -13.25 -34.46 -6.63
CA ILE A 248 -13.87 -33.23 -6.14
C ILE A 248 -15.30 -33.57 -5.66
N ALA A 249 -15.51 -33.47 -4.35
CA ALA A 249 -16.79 -33.75 -3.70
C ALA A 249 -17.91 -32.81 -4.18
N ASP A 250 -17.64 -31.51 -4.26
CA ASP A 250 -18.56 -30.52 -4.81
C ASP A 250 -17.95 -29.83 -6.03
N LYS A 251 -18.23 -30.39 -7.21
CA LYS A 251 -17.76 -29.87 -8.50
C LYS A 251 -18.35 -28.48 -8.79
N ASN A 252 -19.55 -28.17 -8.31
CA ASN A 252 -20.17 -26.87 -8.52
C ASN A 252 -19.44 -25.78 -7.72
N LEU A 253 -19.18 -26.02 -6.43
CA LEU A 253 -18.43 -25.09 -5.60
C LEU A 253 -16.98 -24.91 -6.12
N PHE A 254 -16.34 -26.00 -6.54
CA PHE A 254 -15.00 -25.94 -7.12
C PHE A 254 -14.94 -25.05 -8.36
N VAL A 255 -15.79 -25.31 -9.37
CA VAL A 255 -15.88 -24.51 -10.61
C VAL A 255 -16.17 -23.03 -10.32
N LYS A 256 -17.03 -22.77 -9.33
CA LYS A 256 -17.32 -21.40 -8.86
C LYS A 256 -16.08 -20.71 -8.27
N ASN A 257 -15.32 -21.38 -7.40
CA ASN A 257 -14.14 -20.82 -6.74
C ASN A 257 -12.99 -20.55 -7.70
N ILE A 258 -12.79 -21.40 -8.72
CA ILE A 258 -11.74 -21.18 -9.73
C ILE A 258 -12.15 -20.26 -10.88
N GLY A 259 -13.42 -19.84 -10.92
CA GLY A 259 -13.94 -18.98 -12.00
C GLY A 259 -14.04 -19.65 -13.36
N ALA A 260 -14.04 -20.98 -13.43
CA ALA A 260 -14.14 -21.71 -14.69
C ALA A 260 -15.58 -21.71 -15.24
N ALA A 261 -15.71 -21.85 -16.56
CA ALA A 261 -17.00 -22.00 -17.22
C ALA A 261 -17.68 -23.29 -16.76
N ARG A 262 -18.92 -23.19 -16.25
CA ARG A 262 -19.75 -24.39 -16.04
C ARG A 262 -20.46 -24.76 -17.34
N ALA A 263 -19.92 -25.74 -18.07
CA ALA A 263 -20.60 -26.33 -19.23
C ALA A 263 -21.74 -27.24 -18.75
N PHE A 264 -22.98 -26.78 -18.87
CA PHE A 264 -24.14 -27.50 -18.34
C PHE A 264 -24.54 -28.66 -19.26
N HIS A 265 -24.68 -28.40 -20.56
CA HIS A 265 -25.08 -29.42 -21.52
C HIS A 265 -24.78 -29.01 -22.97
N GLY A 266 -24.41 -29.96 -23.82
CA GLY A 266 -24.15 -29.75 -25.25
C GLY A 266 -25.39 -29.83 -26.17
N ALA A 267 -26.53 -30.30 -25.65
CA ALA A 267 -27.77 -30.44 -26.40
C ALA A 267 -29.02 -30.46 -25.47
N ILE A 268 -29.26 -29.40 -24.71
CA ILE A 268 -30.41 -29.31 -23.78
C ILE A 268 -31.71 -28.89 -24.49
N ASN A 269 -32.85 -29.45 -24.09
CA ASN A 269 -34.15 -28.95 -24.50
C ASN A 269 -34.52 -27.71 -23.66
N ILE A 270 -34.50 -26.54 -24.26
CA ILE A 270 -34.70 -25.26 -23.57
C ILE A 270 -36.19 -24.92 -23.58
N GLY A 271 -36.87 -25.26 -22.49
CA GLY A 271 -38.31 -25.12 -22.31
C GLY A 271 -39.08 -26.43 -22.51
N GLY A 272 -38.51 -27.40 -23.25
CA GLY A 272 -39.05 -28.76 -23.38
C GLY A 272 -40.05 -28.94 -24.53
N ASP A 273 -40.57 -27.85 -25.07
CA ASP A 273 -41.55 -27.79 -26.15
C ASP A 273 -41.35 -26.53 -27.02
N SER A 274 -42.02 -26.49 -28.16
CA SER A 274 -42.00 -25.32 -29.05
C SER A 274 -42.85 -24.19 -28.47
N GLY A 275 -42.59 -22.96 -28.92
CA GLY A 275 -43.42 -21.81 -28.57
C GLY A 275 -42.61 -20.59 -28.16
N ALA A 276 -43.32 -19.49 -27.92
CA ALA A 276 -42.71 -18.23 -27.55
C ALA A 276 -42.45 -18.13 -26.05
N TRP A 277 -41.33 -17.50 -25.71
CA TRP A 277 -41.01 -17.01 -24.38
C TRP A 277 -40.81 -15.50 -24.42
N LYS A 278 -41.18 -14.85 -23.34
CA LYS A 278 -40.67 -13.51 -23.03
C LYS A 278 -39.27 -13.62 -22.45
N THR A 279 -38.55 -12.52 -22.45
CA THR A 279 -37.22 -12.42 -21.85
C THR A 279 -37.25 -12.82 -20.37
N SER A 280 -38.34 -12.51 -19.66
CA SER A 280 -38.55 -12.94 -18.26
C SER A 280 -38.61 -14.45 -18.09
N ASP A 281 -39.26 -15.17 -19.00
CA ASP A 281 -39.41 -16.64 -18.92
C ASP A 281 -38.05 -17.31 -19.15
N PHE A 282 -37.28 -16.78 -20.10
CA PHE A 282 -35.92 -17.23 -20.37
C PHE A 282 -34.98 -17.02 -19.18
N ILE A 283 -35.02 -15.85 -18.53
CA ILE A 283 -34.23 -15.56 -17.33
C ILE A 283 -34.63 -16.48 -16.18
N ALA A 284 -35.93 -16.70 -15.96
CA ALA A 284 -36.42 -17.63 -14.94
C ALA A 284 -35.93 -19.07 -15.21
N TRP A 285 -35.91 -19.51 -16.47
CA TRP A 285 -35.36 -20.80 -16.84
C TRP A 285 -33.86 -20.88 -16.53
N LEU A 286 -33.07 -19.86 -16.88
CA LEU A 286 -31.63 -19.79 -16.57
C LEU A 286 -31.36 -19.84 -15.06
N LYS A 287 -32.19 -19.15 -14.26
CA LYS A 287 -32.12 -19.20 -12.80
C LYS A 287 -32.36 -20.61 -12.27
N ASN A 288 -33.36 -21.31 -12.80
CA ASN A 288 -33.64 -22.70 -12.45
C ASN A 288 -32.54 -23.67 -12.90
N GLN A 289 -31.80 -23.36 -13.98
CA GLN A 289 -30.58 -24.10 -14.32
C GLN A 289 -29.39 -23.73 -13.42
N GLY A 290 -29.53 -22.78 -12.50
CA GLY A 290 -28.44 -22.29 -11.65
C GLY A 290 -27.36 -21.55 -12.43
N ALA A 291 -27.70 -20.91 -13.55
CA ALA A 291 -26.75 -20.17 -14.39
C ALA A 291 -26.12 -18.99 -13.63
N PHE A 292 -26.90 -18.30 -12.82
CA PHE A 292 -26.45 -17.14 -12.02
C PHE A 292 -25.67 -17.50 -10.74
N ASN A 293 -25.46 -18.80 -10.46
CA ASN A 293 -24.67 -19.26 -9.32
C ASN A 293 -23.18 -19.37 -9.64
N HIS A 294 -22.78 -19.12 -10.89
CA HIS A 294 -21.41 -19.21 -11.39
C HIS A 294 -21.02 -17.91 -12.09
N PRO A 295 -19.75 -17.50 -12.01
CA PRO A 295 -19.27 -16.32 -12.72
C PRO A 295 -19.36 -16.47 -14.24
N TYR A 296 -19.27 -17.71 -14.75
CA TYR A 296 -19.48 -18.05 -16.15
C TYR A 296 -20.20 -19.39 -16.28
N TRP A 297 -21.32 -19.40 -16.98
CA TRP A 297 -22.15 -20.58 -17.27
C TRP A 297 -22.44 -20.66 -18.77
N ILE A 298 -22.42 -21.87 -19.34
CA ILE A 298 -22.66 -22.08 -20.77
C ILE A 298 -23.49 -23.34 -21.02
N CYS A 299 -24.42 -23.26 -21.98
CA CYS A 299 -25.09 -24.42 -22.53
C CYS A 299 -25.34 -24.27 -24.03
N LYS A 300 -25.70 -25.38 -24.67
CA LYS A 300 -26.17 -25.39 -26.05
C LYS A 300 -27.53 -26.07 -26.16
N GLY A 301 -28.48 -25.38 -26.77
CA GLY A 301 -29.80 -25.92 -27.09
C GLY A 301 -29.70 -27.11 -28.06
N SER A 302 -30.56 -28.11 -27.89
CA SER A 302 -30.68 -29.21 -28.84
C SER A 302 -31.13 -28.70 -30.20
N TRP A 303 -30.83 -29.42 -31.28
CA TRP A 303 -31.27 -29.04 -32.64
C TRP A 303 -32.78 -29.18 -32.87
N SER A 304 -33.54 -29.71 -31.90
CA SER A 304 -34.97 -29.92 -32.04
C SER A 304 -35.73 -28.60 -31.90
N TYR A 305 -36.24 -28.05 -33.02
CA TYR A 305 -37.15 -26.89 -32.98
C TYR A 305 -38.41 -27.15 -32.14
N ALA A 306 -38.86 -28.41 -32.07
CA ALA A 306 -40.04 -28.81 -31.32
C ALA A 306 -39.85 -28.81 -29.80
N ASN A 307 -38.60 -28.81 -29.31
CA ASN A 307 -38.28 -28.94 -27.88
C ASN A 307 -37.63 -27.68 -27.29
N ASN A 308 -37.52 -26.62 -28.10
CA ASN A 308 -36.85 -25.38 -27.70
C ASN A 308 -37.71 -24.17 -27.99
N LYS A 309 -37.67 -23.20 -27.07
CA LYS A 309 -38.44 -21.96 -27.14
C LYS A 309 -37.78 -20.91 -28.04
N ILE A 310 -38.54 -19.87 -28.35
CA ILE A 310 -38.12 -18.68 -29.10
C ILE A 310 -38.40 -17.45 -28.25
N ILE A 311 -37.42 -16.57 -28.04
CA ILE A 311 -37.61 -15.31 -27.32
C ILE A 311 -38.12 -14.26 -28.31
N THR A 312 -39.26 -13.63 -28.04
CA THR A 312 -39.95 -12.77 -29.04
C THR A 312 -40.07 -11.29 -28.66
N ASP A 313 -39.73 -10.90 -27.44
CA ASP A 313 -39.89 -9.53 -26.92
C ASP A 313 -38.57 -8.73 -26.90
N THR A 314 -37.59 -9.11 -27.70
CA THR A 314 -36.22 -8.56 -27.62
C THR A 314 -36.09 -7.16 -28.21
N GLY A 315 -37.00 -6.75 -29.11
CA GLY A 315 -36.93 -5.51 -29.88
C GLY A 315 -35.83 -5.46 -30.95
N VAL A 316 -34.96 -6.48 -31.03
CA VAL A 316 -33.83 -6.55 -31.97
C VAL A 316 -33.84 -7.83 -32.82
N GLY A 317 -34.99 -8.52 -32.87
CA GLY A 317 -35.23 -9.76 -33.62
C GLY A 317 -35.47 -10.97 -32.71
N ASN A 318 -36.28 -11.93 -33.16
CA ASN A 318 -36.59 -13.10 -32.33
C ASN A 318 -35.35 -13.99 -32.17
N ILE A 319 -35.17 -14.58 -30.99
CA ILE A 319 -34.04 -15.44 -30.68
C ILE A 319 -34.54 -16.88 -30.60
N GLN A 320 -34.24 -17.69 -31.61
CA GLN A 320 -34.52 -19.11 -31.54
C GLN A 320 -33.49 -19.79 -30.63
N LEU A 321 -33.92 -20.62 -29.68
CA LEU A 321 -33.00 -21.29 -28.73
C LEU A 321 -32.54 -22.68 -29.20
N ALA A 322 -33.25 -23.28 -30.17
CA ALA A 322 -32.83 -24.53 -30.80
C ALA A 322 -31.46 -24.34 -31.47
N GLY A 323 -30.50 -25.22 -31.15
CA GLY A 323 -29.13 -25.18 -31.67
C GLY A 323 -28.28 -24.01 -31.18
N SER A 324 -28.85 -23.07 -30.42
CA SER A 324 -28.18 -21.85 -29.97
C SER A 324 -27.24 -22.13 -28.80
N VAL A 325 -26.13 -21.40 -28.78
CA VAL A 325 -25.21 -21.38 -27.62
C VAL A 325 -25.64 -20.23 -26.71
N ILE A 326 -25.81 -20.52 -25.43
CA ILE A 326 -26.15 -19.53 -24.41
C ILE A 326 -25.00 -19.44 -23.43
N GLU A 327 -24.50 -18.23 -23.24
CA GLU A 327 -23.46 -17.89 -22.28
C GLU A 327 -24.01 -16.89 -21.29
N VAL A 328 -23.81 -17.14 -20.00
CA VAL A 328 -24.21 -16.25 -18.91
C VAL A 328 -22.97 -15.87 -18.13
N PHE A 329 -22.70 -14.57 -18.07
CA PHE A 329 -21.61 -13.98 -17.32
C PHE A 329 -22.17 -13.20 -16.13
N GLY A 330 -21.58 -13.38 -14.95
CA GLY A 330 -21.97 -12.67 -13.73
C GLY A 330 -23.17 -13.28 -13.00
N VAL A 331 -23.81 -12.48 -12.16
CA VAL A 331 -24.90 -12.89 -11.25
C VAL A 331 -26.21 -12.23 -11.67
N GLU A 332 -27.36 -12.69 -11.14
CA GLU A 332 -28.69 -12.22 -11.58
C GLU A 332 -28.86 -10.69 -11.53
N SER A 333 -28.29 -10.02 -10.51
CA SER A 333 -28.33 -8.57 -10.36
C SER A 333 -27.34 -7.80 -11.24
N ALA A 334 -26.35 -8.46 -11.84
CA ALA A 334 -25.35 -7.88 -12.72
C ALA A 334 -24.85 -8.94 -13.71
N THR A 335 -25.55 -9.08 -14.83
CA THR A 335 -25.34 -10.15 -15.81
C THR A 335 -25.19 -9.63 -17.23
N THR A 336 -24.38 -10.34 -18.00
CA THR A 336 -24.41 -10.31 -19.46
C THR A 336 -24.77 -11.70 -19.95
N ILE A 337 -25.82 -11.82 -20.76
CA ILE A 337 -26.22 -13.08 -21.39
C ILE A 337 -25.96 -12.94 -22.89
N ARG A 338 -25.20 -13.84 -23.48
CA ARG A 338 -25.02 -13.92 -24.94
C ARG A 338 -25.72 -15.15 -25.48
N VAL A 339 -26.48 -14.96 -26.54
CA VAL A 339 -27.11 -16.04 -27.29
C VAL A 339 -26.65 -15.97 -28.73
N THR A 340 -25.86 -16.96 -29.13
CA THR A 340 -25.43 -17.15 -30.51
C THR A 340 -26.40 -18.10 -31.21
N THR A 341 -27.15 -17.61 -32.19
CA THR A 341 -28.09 -18.41 -32.96
C THR A 341 -27.39 -19.28 -34.00
N PRO A 342 -27.95 -20.46 -34.33
CA PRO A 342 -27.41 -21.33 -35.38
C PRO A 342 -27.50 -20.70 -36.77
N SER A 343 -26.89 -21.37 -37.75
CA SER A 343 -26.89 -20.92 -39.15
C SER A 343 -28.25 -20.99 -39.85
N THR A 344 -29.21 -21.71 -39.27
CA THR A 344 -30.58 -21.87 -39.77
C THR A 344 -31.59 -21.72 -38.65
N VAL A 345 -32.73 -21.10 -38.95
CA VAL A 345 -33.85 -20.94 -38.02
C VAL A 345 -35.16 -21.31 -38.71
N SER A 346 -36.19 -21.70 -37.95
CA SER A 346 -37.50 -22.09 -38.48
C SER A 346 -38.61 -21.11 -38.10
N ALA A 347 -38.41 -20.31 -37.05
CA ALA A 347 -39.41 -19.36 -36.57
C ALA A 347 -39.43 -18.04 -37.36
N ALA A 348 -40.63 -17.54 -37.62
CA ALA A 348 -40.82 -16.21 -38.23
C ALA A 348 -40.19 -15.11 -37.36
N GLY A 349 -39.47 -14.18 -38.00
CA GLY A 349 -38.75 -13.10 -37.33
C GLY A 349 -37.51 -13.51 -36.54
N ALA A 350 -37.17 -14.81 -36.48
CA ALA A 350 -35.92 -15.26 -35.90
C ALA A 350 -34.74 -14.97 -36.81
N ILE A 351 -33.60 -14.62 -36.22
CA ILE A 351 -32.41 -14.23 -36.98
C ILE A 351 -31.35 -15.33 -36.88
N PRO A 352 -30.98 -16.01 -37.97
CA PRO A 352 -29.89 -16.98 -37.97
C PRO A 352 -28.53 -16.26 -38.00
N ASN A 353 -27.45 -16.94 -37.60
CA ASN A 353 -26.07 -16.42 -37.62
C ASN A 353 -25.90 -15.08 -36.87
N ALA A 354 -26.61 -14.90 -35.76
CA ALA A 354 -26.60 -13.66 -35.00
C ALA A 354 -26.14 -13.90 -33.57
N ASN A 355 -25.46 -12.90 -33.01
CA ASN A 355 -25.17 -12.85 -31.58
C ASN A 355 -26.07 -11.80 -30.93
N PHE A 356 -26.83 -12.24 -29.93
CA PHE A 356 -27.69 -11.39 -29.14
C PHE A 356 -27.10 -11.25 -27.74
N THR A 357 -26.88 -10.03 -27.29
CA THR A 357 -26.35 -9.73 -25.97
C THR A 357 -27.41 -9.04 -25.13
N TYR A 358 -27.87 -9.68 -24.07
CA TYR A 358 -28.69 -9.08 -23.03
C TYR A 358 -27.80 -8.58 -21.90
N ILE A 359 -28.01 -7.35 -21.46
CA ILE A 359 -27.24 -6.74 -20.37
C ILE A 359 -28.23 -6.32 -19.28
N ASN A 360 -27.93 -6.71 -18.04
CA ASN A 360 -28.60 -6.24 -16.82
C ASN A 360 -27.54 -5.81 -15.79
N HIS A 361 -27.66 -4.60 -15.24
CA HIS A 361 -26.72 -4.04 -14.25
C HIS A 361 -27.44 -3.56 -12.97
N GLY A 362 -28.56 -4.22 -12.63
CA GLY A 362 -29.31 -3.97 -11.41
C GLY A 362 -30.29 -2.81 -11.53
N ASP A 363 -30.90 -2.43 -10.40
CA ASP A 363 -32.10 -1.60 -10.35
C ASP A 363 -31.94 -0.19 -10.97
N ASN A 364 -30.70 0.29 -11.12
CA ASN A 364 -30.38 1.60 -11.70
C ASN A 364 -30.25 1.59 -13.24
N TYR A 365 -30.32 0.42 -13.90
CA TYR A 365 -30.13 0.28 -15.33
C TYR A 365 -31.28 -0.49 -15.97
N SER A 366 -31.89 0.06 -17.02
CA SER A 366 -32.89 -0.69 -17.80
C SER A 366 -32.21 -1.83 -18.55
N PRO A 367 -32.54 -3.08 -18.24
CA PRO A 367 -31.95 -4.19 -18.96
C PRO A 367 -32.47 -4.21 -20.40
N GLY A 368 -31.68 -4.75 -21.32
CA GLY A 368 -32.09 -4.79 -22.71
C GLY A 368 -31.22 -5.65 -23.60
N TRP A 369 -31.82 -6.08 -24.70
CA TRP A 369 -31.12 -6.81 -25.75
C TRP A 369 -30.40 -5.84 -26.69
N ARG A 370 -29.27 -6.33 -27.21
CA ARG A 370 -28.52 -5.79 -28.33
C ARG A 370 -28.27 -6.93 -29.29
N ARG A 371 -28.30 -6.64 -30.59
CA ARG A 371 -27.89 -7.59 -31.63
C ARG A 371 -26.60 -7.06 -32.23
N ASP A 372 -25.57 -7.89 -32.25
CA ASP A 372 -24.31 -7.55 -32.90
C ASP A 372 -24.53 -7.63 -34.42
N TYR A 373 -24.27 -6.52 -35.11
CA TYR A 373 -24.36 -6.49 -36.57
C TYR A 373 -23.03 -6.99 -37.14
N ASN A 374 -23.06 -8.17 -37.79
CA ASN A 374 -21.93 -8.60 -38.61
C ASN A 374 -22.01 -7.92 -39.99
N THR A 375 -20.86 -7.78 -40.64
CA THR A 375 -20.66 -7.05 -41.91
C THR A 375 -21.36 -7.66 -43.12
N ARG A 376 -22.24 -8.64 -42.95
CA ARG A 376 -22.97 -9.28 -44.04
C ARG A 376 -24.30 -8.55 -44.29
N ASN A 377 -24.15 -7.36 -44.89
CA ASN A 377 -25.19 -6.52 -45.52
C ASN A 377 -26.13 -5.74 -44.58
N PRO A 378 -25.68 -4.66 -43.91
CA PRO A 378 -26.61 -3.65 -43.45
C PRO A 378 -27.44 -3.14 -44.64
N THR A 379 -28.76 -3.10 -44.50
CA THR A 379 -29.64 -2.46 -45.48
C THR A 379 -29.50 -0.94 -45.38
N ALA A 380 -29.90 -0.21 -46.42
CA ALA A 380 -29.87 1.26 -46.39
C ALA A 380 -30.69 1.84 -45.21
N ILE A 381 -31.77 1.15 -44.80
CA ILE A 381 -32.56 1.46 -43.60
C ILE A 381 -31.73 1.30 -42.32
N ASP A 382 -30.93 0.23 -42.22
CA ASP A 382 -30.16 -0.09 -41.00
C ASP A 382 -29.07 0.95 -40.67
N VAL A 383 -28.64 1.74 -41.65
CA VAL A 383 -27.60 2.79 -41.48
C VAL A 383 -28.11 4.20 -41.76
N GLY A 384 -29.43 4.37 -41.91
CA GLY A 384 -30.05 5.69 -42.15
C GLY A 384 -29.65 6.33 -43.50
N THR A 385 -29.32 5.52 -44.50
CA THR A 385 -28.93 5.98 -45.84
C THR A 385 -30.00 5.67 -46.88
N TYR A 386 -29.91 6.28 -48.05
CA TYR A 386 -30.76 5.93 -49.19
C TYR A 386 -30.21 4.71 -49.94
N THR A 387 -31.11 3.90 -50.49
CA THR A 387 -30.74 2.82 -51.40
C THR A 387 -30.11 3.40 -52.67
N LYS A 388 -29.40 2.54 -53.43
CA LYS A 388 -28.87 2.93 -54.74
C LYS A 388 -29.98 3.43 -55.66
N ALA A 389 -31.15 2.76 -55.69
CA ALA A 389 -32.27 3.14 -56.53
C ALA A 389 -32.85 4.52 -56.19
N GLU A 390 -32.98 4.84 -54.89
CA GLU A 390 -33.42 6.17 -54.43
C GLU A 390 -32.39 7.24 -54.77
N THR A 391 -31.10 6.93 -54.63
CA THR A 391 -30.01 7.84 -55.00
C THR A 391 -30.02 8.12 -56.50
N ASP A 392 -30.12 7.08 -57.33
CA ASP A 392 -30.18 7.20 -58.79
C ASP A 392 -31.39 8.04 -59.23
N THR A 393 -32.54 7.87 -58.59
CA THR A 393 -33.77 8.65 -58.85
C THR A 393 -33.54 10.14 -58.59
N ARG A 394 -32.90 10.48 -57.46
CA ARG A 394 -32.63 11.88 -57.10
C ARG A 394 -31.57 12.52 -58.00
N VAL A 395 -30.52 11.77 -58.34
CA VAL A 395 -29.49 12.24 -59.28
C VAL A 395 -30.10 12.51 -60.65
N THR A 396 -31.01 11.65 -61.12
CA THR A 396 -31.73 11.84 -62.38
C THR A 396 -32.59 13.11 -62.34
N ALA A 397 -33.34 13.31 -61.26
CA ALA A 397 -34.16 14.53 -61.08
C ALA A 397 -33.30 15.80 -61.04
N ALA A 398 -32.18 15.79 -60.33
CA ALA A 398 -31.25 16.92 -60.28
C ALA A 398 -30.62 17.21 -61.66
N THR A 399 -30.26 16.15 -62.41
CA THR A 399 -29.72 16.27 -63.77
C THR A 399 -30.74 16.87 -64.73
N ALA A 400 -32.02 16.46 -64.64
CA ALA A 400 -33.09 17.04 -65.44
C ALA A 400 -33.31 18.53 -65.15
N ILE A 401 -33.28 18.94 -63.88
CA ILE A 401 -33.35 20.35 -63.48
C ILE A 401 -32.16 21.14 -64.04
N ALA A 402 -30.94 20.60 -63.93
CA ALA A 402 -29.74 21.23 -64.46
C ALA A 402 -29.80 21.41 -65.99
N ASN A 403 -30.27 20.40 -66.72
CA ASN A 403 -30.44 20.46 -68.18
C ASN A 403 -31.52 21.47 -68.59
N ASN A 404 -32.63 21.55 -67.85
CA ASN A 404 -33.66 22.56 -68.07
C ASN A 404 -33.14 23.98 -67.83
N ALA A 405 -32.30 24.18 -66.80
CA ALA A 405 -31.64 25.46 -66.54
C ALA A 405 -30.66 25.84 -67.66
N ALA A 406 -29.84 24.89 -68.12
CA ALA A 406 -28.92 25.10 -69.25
C ALA A 406 -29.66 25.44 -70.55
N THR A 407 -30.78 24.78 -70.81
CA THR A 407 -31.66 25.06 -71.96
C THR A 407 -32.26 26.46 -71.86
N SER A 408 -32.76 26.84 -70.67
CA SER A 408 -33.31 28.17 -70.42
C SER A 408 -32.26 29.28 -70.59
N ALA A 409 -31.03 29.04 -70.13
CA ALA A 409 -29.90 29.95 -70.34
C ALA A 409 -29.53 30.08 -71.83
N THR A 410 -29.52 28.98 -72.57
CA THR A 410 -29.28 28.98 -74.03
C THR A 410 -30.36 29.76 -74.78
N ASN A 411 -31.63 29.58 -74.40
CA ASN A 411 -32.76 30.31 -74.98
C ASN A 411 -32.68 31.80 -74.67
N ALA A 412 -32.32 32.19 -73.44
CA ALA A 412 -32.10 33.58 -73.07
C ALA A 412 -30.96 34.22 -73.88
N ASN A 413 -29.85 33.50 -74.07
CA ASN A 413 -28.72 33.99 -74.85
C ASN A 413 -29.08 34.14 -76.34
N THR A 414 -29.83 33.19 -76.89
CA THR A 414 -30.33 33.25 -78.28
C THR A 414 -31.30 34.42 -78.47
N ASN A 415 -32.19 34.65 -77.50
CA ASN A 415 -33.08 35.80 -77.50
C ASN A 415 -32.31 37.13 -77.47
N ALA A 416 -31.29 37.24 -76.60
CA ALA A 416 -30.45 38.43 -76.51
C ALA A 416 -29.71 38.72 -77.84
N ASN A 417 -29.11 37.69 -78.43
CA ASN A 417 -28.43 37.79 -79.73
C ASN A 417 -29.39 38.19 -80.87
N GLY A 418 -30.68 37.89 -80.75
CA GLY A 418 -31.72 38.24 -81.74
C GLY A 418 -32.30 39.66 -81.62
N ARG A 419 -31.96 40.44 -80.58
CA ARG A 419 -32.58 41.77 -80.34
C ARG A 419 -32.08 42.90 -81.25
N VAL A 420 -31.00 42.70 -82.00
CA VAL A 420 -30.60 43.58 -83.11
C VAL A 420 -30.99 42.89 -84.43
N PRO A 421 -32.09 43.30 -85.09
CA PRO A 421 -32.49 42.68 -86.36
C PRO A 421 -31.40 42.87 -87.42
N SER A 422 -31.05 41.80 -88.14
CA SER A 422 -30.02 41.76 -89.19
C SER A 422 -30.29 42.68 -90.40
N GLY A 423 -31.44 43.37 -90.42
CA GLY A 423 -31.82 44.35 -91.43
C GLY A 423 -31.82 45.80 -90.96
N ARG A 424 -31.39 46.13 -89.72
CA ARG A 424 -31.33 47.54 -89.31
C ARG A 424 -30.13 48.26 -89.92
N MET A 425 -30.42 49.37 -90.59
CA MET A 425 -29.43 50.23 -91.21
C MET A 425 -29.51 51.64 -90.60
N VAL A 426 -28.37 52.31 -90.47
CA VAL A 426 -28.28 53.75 -90.15
C VAL A 426 -27.60 54.41 -91.34
N ASN A 427 -28.30 55.35 -91.98
CA ASN A 427 -27.86 56.05 -93.20
C ASN A 427 -27.27 55.12 -94.27
N GLY A 428 -27.96 54.02 -94.56
CA GLY A 428 -27.56 53.08 -95.60
C GLY A 428 -26.50 52.04 -95.20
N LYS A 429 -25.99 52.06 -93.95
CA LYS A 429 -25.02 51.08 -93.45
C LYS A 429 -25.64 50.13 -92.42
N ALA A 430 -25.42 48.83 -92.57
CA ALA A 430 -25.96 47.80 -91.68
C ALA A 430 -25.30 47.80 -90.29
N LEU A 431 -26.08 47.61 -89.23
CA LEU A 431 -25.63 47.54 -87.83
C LEU A 431 -25.05 46.17 -87.42
N SER A 432 -24.50 45.41 -88.36
CA SER A 432 -23.86 44.12 -88.08
C SER A 432 -22.46 44.25 -87.46
N ALA A 433 -21.93 45.48 -87.36
CA ALA A 433 -20.70 45.87 -86.68
C ALA A 433 -20.74 47.38 -86.38
N ASP A 434 -19.69 47.92 -85.75
CA ASP A 434 -19.53 49.37 -85.56
C ASP A 434 -19.55 50.10 -86.91
N ILE A 435 -20.35 51.18 -86.98
CA ILE A 435 -20.49 51.99 -88.20
C ILE A 435 -19.79 53.35 -88.03
N SER A 436 -19.07 53.78 -89.07
CA SER A 436 -18.55 55.14 -89.19
C SER A 436 -19.28 55.88 -90.31
N LEU A 437 -19.77 57.09 -90.01
CA LEU A 437 -20.44 57.97 -90.95
C LEU A 437 -19.48 59.07 -91.41
N ALA A 438 -19.34 59.26 -92.71
CA ALA A 438 -18.65 60.40 -93.31
C ALA A 438 -19.65 61.53 -93.60
N ALA A 439 -19.15 62.74 -93.90
CA ALA A 439 -19.99 63.90 -94.21
C ALA A 439 -21.03 63.61 -95.31
N GLY A 440 -20.66 62.83 -96.33
CA GLY A 440 -21.57 62.39 -97.39
C GLY A 440 -22.70 61.47 -96.90
N ASP A 441 -22.46 60.64 -95.88
CA ASP A 441 -23.48 59.74 -95.32
C ASP A 441 -24.60 60.51 -94.60
N VAL A 442 -24.36 61.77 -94.21
CA VAL A 442 -25.31 62.63 -93.48
C VAL A 442 -25.74 63.87 -94.29
N GLY A 443 -25.41 63.93 -95.58
CA GLY A 443 -25.73 65.08 -96.44
C GLY A 443 -25.02 66.38 -96.05
N ALA A 444 -23.88 66.29 -95.37
CA ALA A 444 -23.06 67.43 -94.98
C ALA A 444 -21.86 67.60 -95.92
N TYR A 445 -21.39 68.84 -96.08
CA TYR A 445 -20.11 69.11 -96.74
C TYR A 445 -18.95 68.73 -95.81
N THR A 446 -17.88 68.21 -96.39
CA THR A 446 -16.61 68.07 -95.68
C THR A 446 -16.07 69.45 -95.30
N LYS A 447 -15.20 69.49 -94.30
CA LYS A 447 -14.49 70.72 -93.92
C LYS A 447 -13.75 71.33 -95.13
N ALA A 448 -13.11 70.50 -95.94
CA ALA A 448 -12.37 70.94 -97.14
C ALA A 448 -13.28 71.58 -98.21
N GLU A 449 -14.46 71.01 -98.45
CA GLU A 449 -15.45 71.59 -99.37
C GLU A 449 -16.02 72.91 -98.85
N THR A 450 -16.25 73.00 -97.54
CA THR A 450 -16.69 74.24 -96.89
C THR A 450 -15.62 75.33 -97.01
N ASP A 451 -14.37 74.99 -96.70
CA ASP A 451 -13.23 75.91 -96.81
C ASP A 451 -13.05 76.41 -98.27
N THR A 452 -13.21 75.53 -99.27
CA THR A 452 -13.13 75.88 -100.71
C THR A 452 -14.23 76.86 -101.13
N ARG A 453 -15.46 76.66 -100.64
CA ARG A 453 -16.59 77.56 -100.94
C ARG A 453 -16.38 78.94 -100.30
N VAL A 454 -15.87 78.99 -99.08
CA VAL A 454 -15.54 80.26 -98.38
C VAL A 454 -14.40 81.01 -99.09
N ALA A 455 -13.36 80.31 -99.54
CA ALA A 455 -12.27 80.92 -100.32
C ALA A 455 -12.75 81.51 -101.66
N SER A 456 -13.67 80.81 -102.34
CA SER A 456 -14.30 81.29 -103.57
C SER A 456 -15.12 82.57 -103.32
N ALA A 457 -15.92 82.60 -102.25
CA ALA A 457 -16.67 83.79 -101.86
C ALA A 457 -15.76 84.98 -101.51
N THR A 458 -14.64 84.71 -100.83
CA THR A 458 -13.63 85.73 -100.47
C THR A 458 -12.99 86.34 -101.72
N THR A 459 -12.68 85.52 -102.72
CA THR A 459 -12.14 85.99 -104.01
C THR A 459 -13.13 86.92 -104.73
N VAL A 460 -14.41 86.56 -104.77
CA VAL A 460 -15.46 87.41 -105.38
C VAL A 460 -15.58 88.75 -104.65
N ALA A 461 -15.54 88.76 -103.31
CA ALA A 461 -15.59 89.99 -102.51
C ALA A 461 -14.40 90.92 -102.80
N ASN A 462 -13.19 90.38 -102.91
CA ASN A 462 -11.98 91.17 -103.23
C ASN A 462 -12.01 91.76 -104.65
N ASN A 463 -12.55 91.01 -105.62
CA ASN A 463 -12.73 91.52 -106.98
C ASN A 463 -13.75 92.68 -107.02
N ALA A 464 -14.84 92.58 -106.25
CA ALA A 464 -15.83 93.66 -106.13
C ALA A 464 -15.24 94.92 -105.47
N ALA A 465 -14.42 94.76 -104.42
CA ALA A 465 -13.73 95.86 -103.78
C ALA A 465 -12.75 96.57 -104.74
N THR A 466 -12.02 95.80 -105.56
CA THR A 466 -11.11 96.34 -106.59
C THR A 466 -11.86 97.12 -107.67
N ALA A 467 -13.02 96.61 -108.11
CA ALA A 467 -13.87 97.30 -109.08
C ALA A 467 -14.42 98.62 -108.54
N ALA A 468 -14.78 98.69 -107.25
CA ALA A 468 -15.23 99.91 -106.60
C ALA A 468 -14.12 100.98 -106.51
N VAL A 469 -12.87 100.58 -106.19
CA VAL A 469 -11.71 101.50 -106.18
C VAL A 469 -11.41 102.07 -107.58
N ASN A 470 -11.51 101.23 -108.62
CA ASN A 470 -11.31 101.66 -110.01
C ASN A 470 -12.38 102.66 -110.48
N ALA A 471 -13.64 102.46 -110.10
CA ALA A 471 -14.72 103.39 -110.40
C ALA A 471 -14.52 104.76 -109.70
N ASN A 472 -14.07 104.76 -108.45
CA ASN A 472 -13.79 106.00 -107.70
C ASN A 472 -12.59 106.78 -108.28
N THR A 473 -11.56 106.08 -108.73
CA THR A 473 -10.39 106.69 -109.40
C THR A 473 -10.76 107.31 -110.75
N ASN A 474 -11.69 106.70 -111.51
CA ASN A 474 -12.20 107.24 -112.76
C ASN A 474 -13.01 108.53 -112.57
N ALA A 475 -13.84 108.61 -111.52
CA ALA A 475 -14.64 109.80 -111.22
C ALA A 475 -13.79 111.02 -110.83
N ASN A 476 -12.69 110.82 -110.09
CA ASN A 476 -11.79 111.89 -109.66
C ASN A 476 -10.88 112.47 -110.79
N GLY A 477 -10.89 111.88 -111.99
CA GLY A 477 -9.99 112.26 -113.10
C GLY A 477 -10.61 113.05 -114.26
N ARG A 478 -11.90 113.46 -114.17
CA ARG A 478 -12.64 114.04 -115.32
C ARG A 478 -12.49 115.56 -115.56
N VAL A 479 -11.64 116.26 -114.81
CA VAL A 479 -11.17 117.63 -115.15
C VAL A 479 -9.65 117.61 -115.34
N PRO A 480 -9.14 117.65 -116.58
CA PRO A 480 -7.70 117.69 -116.84
C PRO A 480 -7.07 119.00 -116.35
N SER A 481 -6.06 118.91 -115.49
CA SER A 481 -5.34 120.00 -114.82
C SER A 481 -4.60 121.00 -115.75
N GLY A 482 -4.68 120.82 -117.06
CA GLY A 482 -4.01 121.64 -118.07
C GLY A 482 -4.89 122.61 -118.85
N ARG A 483 -6.22 122.68 -118.62
CA ARG A 483 -7.07 123.66 -119.32
C ARG A 483 -7.07 125.02 -118.63
N MET A 484 -6.93 126.09 -119.42
CA MET A 484 -6.87 127.48 -118.93
C MET A 484 -7.91 128.38 -119.62
N VAL A 485 -8.40 129.42 -118.92
CA VAL A 485 -9.19 130.55 -119.46
C VAL A 485 -8.39 131.84 -119.23
N ASN A 486 -8.12 132.61 -120.29
CA ASN A 486 -7.25 133.82 -120.28
C ASN A 486 -5.96 133.65 -119.46
N GLY A 487 -5.27 132.52 -119.67
CA GLY A 487 -3.97 132.22 -119.04
C GLY A 487 -4.03 131.65 -117.63
N LYS A 488 -5.21 131.43 -117.04
CA LYS A 488 -5.36 130.84 -115.69
C LYS A 488 -6.00 129.45 -115.74
N ALA A 489 -5.45 128.48 -115.00
CA ALA A 489 -5.88 127.08 -115.02
C ALA A 489 -7.21 126.83 -114.27
N LEU A 490 -8.03 125.91 -114.81
CA LEU A 490 -9.37 125.53 -114.33
C LEU A 490 -9.36 124.55 -113.14
N SER A 491 -8.32 124.60 -112.29
CA SER A 491 -8.22 123.76 -111.08
C SER A 491 -9.05 124.27 -109.89
N SER A 492 -9.75 125.39 -110.04
CA SER A 492 -10.69 126.03 -109.12
C SER A 492 -11.49 127.11 -109.85
N ASP A 493 -12.50 127.73 -109.20
CA ASP A 493 -13.25 128.86 -109.78
C ASP A 493 -12.31 129.96 -110.30
N ILE A 494 -12.52 130.40 -111.54
CA ILE A 494 -11.70 131.42 -112.20
C ILE A 494 -12.40 132.78 -112.14
N ALA A 495 -11.80 133.76 -111.47
CA ALA A 495 -12.19 135.16 -111.53
C ALA A 495 -11.23 135.95 -112.45
N LEU A 496 -11.80 136.67 -113.42
CA LEU A 496 -11.07 137.54 -114.36
C LEU A 496 -11.22 139.01 -113.92
N ASN A 497 -10.12 139.74 -113.82
CA ASN A 497 -10.13 141.19 -113.58
C ASN A 497 -9.81 141.96 -114.88
N ALA A 498 -9.95 143.29 -114.86
CA ALA A 498 -9.81 144.12 -116.06
C ALA A 498 -8.48 143.87 -116.82
N GLY A 499 -7.38 143.63 -116.11
CA GLY A 499 -6.08 143.30 -116.73
C GLY A 499 -6.08 141.93 -117.44
N ASP A 500 -6.80 140.94 -116.93
CA ASP A 500 -6.90 139.60 -117.51
C ASP A 500 -7.68 139.57 -118.86
N ILE A 501 -8.33 140.67 -119.25
CA ILE A 501 -9.08 140.84 -120.53
C ILE A 501 -8.60 142.02 -121.38
N GLY A 502 -7.47 142.66 -121.02
CA GLY A 502 -6.95 143.82 -121.77
C GLY A 502 -7.73 145.13 -121.54
N ALA A 503 -8.45 145.25 -120.42
CA ALA A 503 -9.17 146.46 -120.00
C ALA A 503 -8.48 147.16 -118.81
N LEU A 504 -8.61 148.49 -118.68
CA LEU A 504 -8.22 149.22 -117.46
C LEU A 504 -9.33 149.13 -116.40
N SER A 505 -8.96 148.87 -115.14
CA SER A 505 -9.92 148.83 -114.02
C SER A 505 -10.24 150.23 -113.50
N ALA A 506 -11.49 150.45 -113.07
CA ALA A 506 -12.02 151.74 -112.66
C ALA A 506 -11.38 152.36 -111.39
N ASN A 507 -10.44 151.69 -110.71
CA ASN A 507 -9.80 152.18 -109.48
C ASN A 507 -8.30 151.85 -109.41
N GLY A 508 -7.51 152.54 -110.23
CA GLY A 508 -6.08 152.67 -109.94
C GLY A 508 -5.84 153.28 -108.55
N THR A 509 -4.87 152.70 -107.82
CA THR A 509 -4.15 153.18 -106.61
C THR A 509 -4.43 152.42 -105.30
N ALA A 510 -3.37 151.79 -104.75
CA ALA A 510 -3.24 151.12 -103.44
C ALA A 510 -3.90 149.72 -103.36
N VAL A 511 -3.21 148.59 -103.17
CA VAL A 511 -2.16 148.26 -102.20
C VAL A 511 -1.36 147.06 -102.72
N ALA A 512 -0.12 147.30 -103.16
CA ALA A 512 0.86 146.26 -103.56
C ALA A 512 2.18 146.42 -102.77
N ALA A 513 2.11 146.48 -101.42
CA ALA A 513 3.31 146.57 -100.58
C ALA A 513 3.20 145.66 -99.34
N THR A 514 3.84 144.48 -99.40
CA THR A 514 3.93 143.49 -98.31
C THR A 514 5.34 143.33 -97.73
N LYS A 515 6.34 144.06 -98.26
CA LYS A 515 7.73 144.03 -97.74
C LYS A 515 8.31 145.44 -97.63
N LEU A 516 9.18 145.65 -96.64
CA LEU A 516 9.97 146.87 -96.51
C LEU A 516 11.06 146.90 -97.58
N ALA A 517 11.15 148.01 -98.31
CA ALA A 517 12.19 148.20 -99.33
C ALA A 517 13.63 148.23 -98.77
N THR A 518 13.81 148.35 -97.45
CA THR A 518 15.13 148.32 -96.79
C THR A 518 15.06 147.54 -95.46
N PRO A 519 15.59 146.30 -95.37
CA PRO A 519 15.56 145.45 -94.17
C PRO A 519 16.28 146.05 -92.94
N ARG A 520 15.85 145.70 -91.72
CA ARG A 520 16.48 146.04 -90.41
C ARG A 520 16.98 144.78 -89.70
N LYS A 521 17.63 144.82 -88.51
CA LYS A 521 18.14 143.64 -87.77
C LYS A 521 17.68 143.62 -86.30
N ILE A 522 17.46 142.44 -85.69
CA ILE A 522 17.13 142.22 -84.26
C ILE A 522 18.00 141.08 -83.66
N ASN A 523 18.80 141.40 -82.62
CA ASN A 523 19.95 140.63 -82.09
C ASN A 523 20.89 140.05 -83.16
N GLY A 524 20.99 140.81 -84.26
CA GLY A 524 21.77 140.54 -85.47
C GLY A 524 20.96 140.00 -86.65
N VAL A 525 19.78 139.43 -86.42
CA VAL A 525 19.00 138.73 -87.45
C VAL A 525 18.16 139.73 -88.25
N ALA A 526 18.27 139.72 -89.59
CA ALA A 526 17.58 140.67 -90.45
C ALA A 526 16.05 140.46 -90.49
N PHE A 527 15.30 141.55 -90.67
CA PHE A 527 13.84 141.62 -90.70
C PHE A 527 13.36 142.67 -91.70
N ASP A 528 12.50 142.27 -92.64
CA ASP A 528 11.90 143.13 -93.68
C ASP A 528 10.37 142.96 -93.78
N GLY A 529 9.77 142.31 -92.78
CA GLY A 529 8.33 142.04 -92.71
C GLY A 529 7.87 140.80 -93.48
N SER A 530 8.78 140.00 -94.07
CA SER A 530 8.41 138.78 -94.81
C SER A 530 8.35 137.48 -93.97
N ALA A 531 8.83 137.48 -92.72
CA ALA A 531 8.77 136.36 -91.77
C ALA A 531 9.00 136.82 -90.31
N ASP A 532 8.65 135.97 -89.33
CA ASP A 532 8.86 136.20 -87.88
C ASP A 532 10.33 135.99 -87.42
N ILE A 533 10.71 136.51 -86.23
CA ILE A 533 12.09 136.42 -85.65
C ILE A 533 12.11 135.50 -84.41
N ILE A 534 13.09 134.58 -84.29
CA ILE A 534 13.23 133.61 -83.17
C ILE A 534 14.65 133.64 -82.55
N LEU A 535 14.76 133.67 -81.20
CA LEU A 535 16.02 133.60 -80.42
C LEU A 535 15.97 132.48 -79.35
N THR A 536 17.10 131.82 -79.11
CA THR A 536 17.30 130.68 -78.19
C THR A 536 18.46 130.97 -77.22
N PRO A 537 18.62 130.23 -76.10
CA PRO A 537 19.78 130.38 -75.21
C PRO A 537 21.12 130.22 -75.94
N ALA A 538 21.16 129.42 -77.01
CA ALA A 538 22.30 129.30 -77.92
C ALA A 538 22.54 130.56 -78.77
N ASN A 539 21.48 131.30 -79.13
CA ASN A 539 21.61 132.64 -79.70
C ASN A 539 22.24 133.64 -78.69
N LEU A 540 22.49 133.21 -77.44
CA LEU A 540 23.15 133.95 -76.36
C LEU A 540 24.37 133.21 -75.76
N GLY A 541 24.72 132.00 -76.22
CA GLY A 541 25.97 131.29 -75.92
C GLY A 541 26.05 130.42 -74.64
N PHE A 542 25.00 130.28 -73.82
CA PHE A 542 25.09 129.56 -72.53
C PHE A 542 24.61 128.11 -72.65
N GLY A 543 25.51 127.15 -72.42
CA GLY A 543 25.38 125.76 -72.89
C GLY A 543 25.12 124.73 -71.80
N GLY A 544 24.19 124.98 -70.88
CA GLY A 544 23.77 124.00 -69.85
C GLY A 544 24.66 123.97 -68.61
N GLY A 545 24.08 123.58 -67.47
CA GLY A 545 24.77 123.56 -66.18
C GLY A 545 23.88 122.94 -65.09
N LEU A 546 24.51 122.40 -64.06
CA LEU A 546 23.85 121.96 -62.83
C LEU A 546 24.04 123.03 -61.77
N ILE A 547 23.02 123.84 -61.51
CA ILE A 547 23.05 124.86 -60.47
C ILE A 547 22.65 124.21 -59.13
N ALA A 548 23.65 123.73 -58.37
CA ALA A 548 23.48 123.11 -57.05
C ALA A 548 24.68 123.47 -56.13
N ASP A 549 24.59 123.13 -54.83
CA ASP A 549 25.68 123.38 -53.85
C ASP A 549 27.02 122.80 -54.31
N ASN A 550 26.96 121.62 -54.93
CA ASN A 550 28.02 121.06 -55.77
C ASN A 550 27.52 121.10 -57.22
N GLY A 551 27.94 122.13 -57.96
CA GLY A 551 27.35 122.47 -59.25
C GLY A 551 28.36 122.80 -60.34
N TYR A 552 27.86 122.95 -61.56
CA TYR A 552 28.65 123.42 -62.70
C TYR A 552 27.85 124.27 -63.68
N SER A 553 28.54 125.07 -64.48
CA SER A 553 27.97 125.77 -65.62
C SER A 553 28.91 125.72 -66.81
N ILE A 554 28.35 125.45 -67.99
CA ILE A 554 29.05 125.50 -69.27
C ILE A 554 28.88 126.91 -69.83
N LEU A 555 30.01 127.59 -69.96
CA LEU A 555 30.10 128.95 -70.47
C LEU A 555 30.24 128.94 -72.01
N PRO A 556 29.85 130.05 -72.67
CA PRO A 556 30.16 130.26 -74.08
C PRO A 556 31.65 130.01 -74.33
N GLY A 557 31.98 129.18 -75.33
CA GLY A 557 33.37 128.80 -75.61
C GLY A 557 33.83 127.49 -74.95
N GLY A 558 32.94 126.75 -74.29
CA GLY A 558 33.18 125.36 -73.86
C GLY A 558 33.92 125.19 -72.54
N LEU A 559 34.13 126.28 -71.79
CA LEU A 559 34.64 126.23 -70.43
C LEU A 559 33.56 125.70 -69.48
N LEU A 560 33.95 124.79 -68.60
CA LEU A 560 33.18 124.40 -67.43
C LEU A 560 33.76 125.09 -66.21
N ILE A 561 32.91 125.78 -65.46
CA ILE A 561 33.22 126.12 -64.07
C ILE A 561 32.43 125.15 -63.21
N GLN A 562 33.10 124.55 -62.23
CA GLN A 562 32.50 123.68 -61.24
C GLN A 562 32.85 124.18 -59.85
N TRP A 563 31.95 124.02 -58.90
CA TRP A 563 32.16 124.40 -57.50
C TRP A 563 31.58 123.34 -56.58
N GLY A 564 32.08 123.33 -55.35
CA GLY A 564 31.51 122.47 -54.34
C GLY A 564 32.11 122.68 -52.96
N THR A 565 31.51 122.03 -51.97
CA THR A 565 31.98 122.02 -50.59
C THR A 565 32.03 120.58 -50.07
N TYR A 566 33.15 120.19 -49.45
CA TYR A 566 33.36 118.85 -48.90
C TYR A 566 33.86 118.92 -47.45
N PHE A 567 33.37 118.02 -46.61
CA PHE A 567 33.90 117.80 -45.26
C PHE A 567 35.12 116.89 -45.34
N ILE A 568 36.28 117.35 -44.90
CA ILE A 568 37.54 116.62 -44.99
C ILE A 568 37.90 116.14 -43.59
N GLU A 569 37.61 114.87 -43.29
CA GLU A 569 37.84 114.29 -41.95
C GLU A 569 39.20 113.61 -41.80
N THR A 570 39.83 113.23 -42.92
CA THR A 570 41.12 112.54 -42.94
C THR A 570 41.98 113.03 -44.10
N ASN A 571 43.29 113.07 -43.89
CA ASN A 571 44.26 113.42 -44.91
C ASN A 571 44.32 112.35 -46.01
N GLY A 572 44.29 112.78 -47.27
CA GLY A 572 44.27 111.91 -48.45
C GLY A 572 42.88 111.67 -49.04
N LEU A 573 41.84 112.33 -48.50
CA LEU A 573 40.46 112.17 -48.96
C LEU A 573 40.31 112.56 -50.43
N GLN A 574 39.55 111.77 -51.19
CA GLN A 574 39.22 112.03 -52.59
C GLN A 574 37.99 112.93 -52.67
N VAL A 575 38.16 114.10 -53.30
CA VAL A 575 37.07 115.03 -53.61
C VAL A 575 36.73 114.92 -55.09
N ASN A 576 35.46 114.68 -55.41
CA ASN A 576 34.99 114.53 -56.79
C ASN A 576 34.29 115.80 -57.28
N PHE A 577 34.54 116.14 -58.54
CA PHE A 577 33.80 117.18 -59.24
C PHE A 577 32.35 116.75 -59.52
N PRO A 578 31.39 117.69 -59.57
CA PRO A 578 30.00 117.41 -59.95
C PRO A 578 29.86 116.69 -61.28
N THR A 579 30.71 117.03 -62.25
CA THR A 579 30.88 116.29 -63.50
C THR A 579 32.36 116.17 -63.86
N PRO A 580 32.81 115.10 -64.52
CA PRO A 580 34.18 115.07 -65.04
C PRO A 580 34.41 116.20 -66.05
N PHE A 581 35.55 116.88 -65.96
CA PHE A 581 35.99 117.78 -67.03
C PHE A 581 36.26 116.97 -68.30
N PRO A 582 35.67 117.29 -69.47
CA PRO A 582 35.83 116.48 -70.67
C PRO A 582 37.30 116.20 -71.06
N ASN A 583 38.16 117.22 -70.96
CA ASN A 583 39.58 117.16 -71.26
C ASN A 583 40.44 117.14 -70.00
N LYS A 584 40.37 118.18 -69.17
CA LYS A 584 41.12 118.28 -67.91
C LYS A 584 40.61 119.42 -67.04
N ALA A 585 40.73 119.28 -65.72
CA ALA A 585 40.72 120.44 -64.85
C ALA A 585 41.98 121.28 -65.14
N PHE A 586 41.81 122.57 -65.41
CA PHE A 586 42.92 123.50 -65.57
C PHE A 586 43.41 124.02 -64.24
N SER A 587 42.49 124.36 -63.35
CA SER A 587 42.79 124.84 -62.02
C SER A 587 41.75 124.34 -61.05
N VAL A 588 42.23 123.98 -59.86
CA VAL A 588 41.40 123.72 -58.69
C VAL A 588 41.96 124.59 -57.58
N THR A 589 41.10 125.42 -57.01
CA THR A 589 41.47 126.27 -55.88
C THR A 589 40.63 125.86 -54.70
N MET A 590 41.31 125.62 -53.58
CA MET A 590 40.68 125.37 -52.29
C MET A 590 40.49 126.70 -51.57
N GLY A 591 39.30 126.88 -50.98
CA GLY A 591 39.06 127.88 -49.97
C GLY A 591 39.59 127.42 -48.60
N THR A 592 39.57 128.33 -47.64
CA THR A 592 39.83 128.02 -46.24
C THR A 592 38.63 127.31 -45.62
N GLY A 593 38.90 126.45 -44.64
CA GLY A 593 37.90 125.92 -43.73
C GLY A 593 37.87 126.76 -42.45
N GLU A 594 36.85 126.56 -41.63
CA GLU A 594 36.77 127.14 -40.29
C GLU A 594 36.52 125.99 -39.30
N ASP A 595 37.37 125.86 -38.29
CA ASP A 595 37.17 124.84 -37.26
C ASP A 595 36.03 125.22 -36.30
N VAL A 596 35.68 124.33 -35.37
CA VAL A 596 34.61 124.59 -34.38
C VAL A 596 34.94 125.73 -33.40
N SER A 597 36.18 126.20 -33.38
CA SER A 597 36.66 127.30 -32.55
C SER A 597 36.68 128.64 -33.32
N GLY A 598 36.32 128.63 -34.61
CA GLY A 598 36.27 129.83 -35.46
C GLY A 598 37.62 130.22 -36.08
N VAL A 599 38.61 129.32 -36.08
CA VAL A 599 39.94 129.59 -36.63
C VAL A 599 39.99 129.17 -38.10
N LEU A 600 40.64 130.00 -38.93
CA LEU A 600 40.83 129.72 -40.34
C LEU A 600 41.87 128.61 -40.54
N GLU A 601 41.44 127.55 -41.21
CA GLU A 601 42.22 126.35 -41.46
C GLU A 601 42.53 126.18 -42.95
N GLY A 602 43.70 125.61 -43.22
CA GLY A 602 44.23 125.42 -44.57
C GLY A 602 44.02 124.01 -45.08
N ALA A 603 43.60 123.89 -46.34
CA ALA A 603 43.63 122.63 -47.07
C ALA A 603 44.56 122.76 -48.28
N ASN A 604 45.41 121.76 -48.48
CA ASN A 604 46.34 121.68 -49.60
C ASN A 604 46.00 120.48 -50.48
N ILE A 605 45.94 120.72 -51.78
CA ILE A 605 45.78 119.66 -52.77
C ILE A 605 47.07 118.86 -52.83
N ILE A 606 46.95 117.54 -52.83
CA ILE A 606 48.11 116.65 -52.96
C ILE A 606 48.70 116.84 -54.36
N PRO A 607 49.98 117.24 -54.50
CA PRO A 607 50.60 117.48 -55.80
C PRO A 607 50.45 116.26 -56.72
N GLY A 608 50.07 116.50 -57.98
CA GLY A 608 49.85 115.45 -58.99
C GLY A 608 48.54 114.66 -58.87
N SER A 609 47.68 114.94 -57.89
CA SER A 609 46.43 114.20 -57.69
C SER A 609 45.23 114.70 -58.50
N ILE A 610 45.32 115.87 -59.14
CA ILE A 610 44.21 116.43 -59.93
C ILE A 610 44.03 115.59 -61.20
N THR A 611 42.80 115.09 -61.37
CA THR A 611 42.37 114.35 -62.55
C THR A 611 41.13 115.00 -63.15
N LYS A 612 40.60 114.45 -64.24
CA LYS A 612 39.33 114.90 -64.81
C LYS A 612 38.15 114.77 -63.85
N GLN A 613 38.22 113.85 -62.89
CA GLN A 613 37.10 113.51 -62.01
C GLN A 613 37.15 114.21 -60.66
N GLY A 614 38.33 114.68 -60.24
CA GLY A 614 38.51 115.19 -58.89
C GLY A 614 39.97 115.27 -58.50
N PHE A 615 40.21 115.47 -57.21
CA PHE A 615 41.54 115.68 -56.63
C PHE A 615 41.59 115.11 -55.21
N LYS A 616 42.80 114.89 -54.67
CA LYS A 616 42.99 114.49 -53.28
C LYS A 616 43.51 115.64 -52.45
N VAL A 617 43.13 115.67 -51.18
CA VAL A 617 43.37 116.81 -50.30
C VAL A 617 43.85 116.39 -48.92
N ASN A 618 44.72 117.22 -48.33
CA ASN A 618 45.08 117.19 -46.92
C ASN A 618 44.62 118.49 -46.26
N ALA A 619 44.08 118.40 -45.05
CA ALA A 619 43.58 119.53 -44.28
C ALA A 619 44.25 119.59 -42.89
N SER A 620 44.44 120.79 -42.36
CA SER A 620 44.95 120.99 -41.00
C SER A 620 43.94 120.66 -39.91
N ALA A 621 42.64 120.71 -40.24
CA ALA A 621 41.54 120.33 -39.34
C ALA A 621 40.38 119.64 -40.06
N ALA A 622 39.63 118.83 -39.30
CA ALA A 622 38.42 118.16 -39.77
C ALA A 622 37.23 119.13 -39.86
N THR A 623 37.07 119.77 -41.02
CA THR A 623 35.98 120.72 -41.29
C THR A 623 35.58 120.73 -42.77
N LYS A 624 34.61 121.57 -43.15
CA LYS A 624 34.19 121.79 -44.54
C LYS A 624 35.11 122.79 -45.23
N TYR A 625 35.53 122.43 -46.44
CA TYR A 625 36.28 123.30 -47.33
C TYR A 625 35.57 123.41 -48.67
N SER A 626 35.47 124.63 -49.18
CA SER A 626 34.94 124.89 -50.52
C SER A 626 36.04 124.78 -51.56
N TYR A 627 35.69 124.41 -52.78
CA TYR A 627 36.56 124.53 -53.93
C TYR A 627 35.82 125.11 -55.12
N ILE A 628 36.60 125.72 -55.99
CA ILE A 628 36.18 126.01 -57.36
C ILE A 628 37.19 125.39 -58.30
N ALA A 629 36.70 124.79 -59.36
CA ALA A 629 37.49 124.21 -60.42
C ALA A 629 37.03 124.76 -61.76
N ILE A 630 37.98 125.02 -62.63
CA ILE A 630 37.69 125.40 -64.01
C ILE A 630 38.48 124.49 -64.95
N GLY A 631 37.87 124.15 -66.06
CA GLY A 631 38.44 123.24 -67.02
C GLY A 631 37.54 123.12 -68.23
N ASN A 632 37.88 122.16 -69.08
CA ASN A 632 37.07 121.78 -70.22
C ASN A 632 37.28 120.31 -70.53
#